data_AF-A0A3A6VZ16-F1
#
_entry.id   AF-A0A3A6VZ16-F1
#
_cell.length_a   1.000
_cell.length_b   1.000
_cell.length_c   1.000
_cell.angle_alpha   90.00
_cell.angle_beta   90.00
_cell.angle_gamma   90.00
#
_symmetry.space_group_name_H-M   'P 1'
#
loop_
_entity.id
_entity.type
_entity.pdbx_description
1 polymer ?
#
loop_
_entity_poly.entity_id
_entity_poly.type
_entity_poly.pdbx_seq_one_letter_code
_entity_poly.pdbx_strand_id
1 'polypeptide(L)'
;MIPRLTTKTVVGQRSYNFGFDYLARDFVKVEVDGKLLEYDKDYTVNGRTVEFVVTPTEVKPLYIYRDTTTIPLVDWKDSSIMTAKDLNIQQTQTAHLTEELLDTAQQTKFIRDETKELKEKFIAENASLSELSKSIVSVKLFGAVGDGVTDDTKAFKKANDNLSDKILLIPKGNYVIQEHMSFDSVADVMDYGTYTYVKPFYPNETPMLQGANNIAKLADFQYDEPVNQVQGFTYNDKKDVFVIACINGDSTVQHIYEINAETMQRVAKYEFAEERLGHCNTLAYNKHTDKIYVTNGKAYSNNIVVLNANTMQIENSITLNERVFNLAYDPITRTYASIVPVSGSQRLRDVNLYGDSFKLYKTYRIDYEYNDFNNNGALMLNGAVMSATLGSLVEITPFGQLKQIIEFNPKFEIEDIAYRKGKFYFAVLIMQPNKKHKVEIYIGNPSKSFENSLATQQLEASFLKTTGGNLTGAPILANNVSLQAKDTKGSAHHLFRITDKDNFEIGMADTRLIFVGKTLEVYDRTKNKTTRVLNELDIGETILSKAKADEAYFPKAGGEVSGAIILPNGISVQAKDSKGSAHHVFRITNGNNLEIGMADTRTIFVGKTLENYDRSDGRIYNILTAKDAYLKSEVDTKLTEIKNTLGNTFNQTQADERYLQLSGGSLTGALILPNNVSLQAKDSKGGSHHVFRITNKDNLEIGMADTRTLFVGKTFEYFDRTDNQTYRVATEKDLRNVLTAETVDTKVSEAKTELEGKITEVKTQAEAKADKATTEGKLTELETKVNSKADTTSLATLLPKDEASTTYLSKADAETTYAKKSEIPTGGGGGATAPQAHFTVVSTATDWNTFTNTGVYQIKVAGGANAPAQTPWSVTIPDGFLKVVNYGNGQFIEQYFYTNNGEVYYRFYGTPRWRSWGRVQTSLNGTVRLYGGKELRPQ
;
A
#
# COMPACT_ATOMS: atom_id res chain seq x y z
N MET A 1 -52.56 -52.80 -53.93
CA MET A 1 -53.35 -53.30 -55.09
C MET A 1 -53.10 -52.36 -56.26
N ILE A 2 -52.91 -52.87 -57.47
CA ILE A 2 -52.81 -52.00 -58.67
C ILE A 2 -54.24 -51.54 -59.02
N PRO A 3 -54.50 -50.22 -59.18
CA PRO A 3 -55.80 -49.74 -59.62
C PRO A 3 -56.13 -50.30 -61.01
N ARG A 4 -57.25 -51.03 -61.11
CA ARG A 4 -57.76 -51.57 -62.37
C ARG A 4 -59.27 -51.38 -62.46
N LEU A 5 -59.75 -51.04 -63.65
CA LEU A 5 -61.13 -51.26 -64.02
C LEU A 5 -61.28 -52.71 -64.49
N THR A 6 -62.25 -53.42 -63.92
CA THR A 6 -62.71 -54.73 -64.38
C THR A 6 -64.15 -54.58 -64.83
N THR A 7 -64.42 -54.86 -66.10
CA THR A 7 -65.76 -54.77 -66.69
C THR A 7 -65.90 -55.80 -67.81
N LYS A 8 -66.88 -55.64 -68.71
CA LYS A 8 -66.98 -56.36 -69.98
C LYS A 8 -67.09 -55.38 -71.14
N THR A 9 -66.65 -55.78 -72.33
CA THR A 9 -66.99 -55.08 -73.57
C THR A 9 -68.50 -55.14 -73.80
N VAL A 10 -69.04 -54.14 -74.47
CA VAL A 10 -70.43 -54.06 -74.92
C VAL A 10 -70.42 -53.95 -76.43
N VAL A 11 -71.24 -54.76 -77.10
CA VAL A 11 -71.32 -54.79 -78.57
C VAL A 11 -71.67 -53.40 -79.09
N GLY A 12 -70.87 -52.87 -80.00
CA GLY A 12 -71.07 -51.52 -80.54
C GLY A 12 -70.35 -50.38 -79.80
N GLN A 13 -69.92 -50.57 -78.54
CA GLN A 13 -69.28 -49.53 -77.74
C GLN A 13 -67.75 -49.57 -77.83
N ARG A 14 -67.14 -48.47 -78.29
CA ARG A 14 -65.67 -48.31 -78.40
C ARG A 14 -65.01 -47.71 -77.17
N SER A 15 -65.68 -46.78 -76.48
CA SER A 15 -65.07 -45.91 -75.48
C SER A 15 -65.39 -46.35 -74.06
N TYR A 16 -64.37 -46.48 -73.21
CA TYR A 16 -64.47 -46.96 -71.83
C TYR A 16 -63.68 -46.05 -70.88
N ASN A 17 -64.36 -45.46 -69.91
CA ASN A 17 -63.76 -44.55 -68.92
C ASN A 17 -63.18 -45.33 -67.74
N PHE A 18 -62.00 -44.93 -67.26
CA PHE A 18 -61.36 -45.50 -66.06
C PHE A 18 -61.04 -44.40 -65.03
N GLY A 19 -60.86 -44.78 -63.77
CA GLY A 19 -60.83 -43.85 -62.63
C GLY A 19 -59.44 -43.46 -62.09
N PHE A 20 -58.35 -43.88 -62.74
CA PHE A 20 -56.98 -43.70 -62.22
C PHE A 20 -56.11 -42.83 -63.14
N ASP A 21 -55.07 -42.23 -62.56
CA ASP A 21 -54.12 -41.38 -63.27
C ASP A 21 -52.90 -42.14 -63.79
N TYR A 22 -52.33 -41.65 -64.89
CA TYR A 22 -51.15 -42.20 -65.56
C TYR A 22 -50.22 -41.07 -66.00
N LEU A 23 -48.91 -41.34 -66.06
CA LEU A 23 -47.90 -40.35 -66.45
C LEU A 23 -47.73 -40.25 -67.97
N ALA A 24 -47.82 -41.38 -68.66
CA ALA A 24 -47.78 -41.48 -70.11
C ALA A 24 -48.81 -42.52 -70.59
N ARG A 25 -49.39 -42.30 -71.79
CA ARG A 25 -50.58 -43.03 -72.27
C ARG A 25 -50.32 -44.52 -72.51
N ASP A 26 -49.11 -44.85 -72.91
CA ASP A 26 -48.58 -46.20 -73.12
C ASP A 26 -48.51 -47.04 -71.84
N PHE A 27 -48.53 -46.43 -70.65
CA PHE A 27 -48.59 -47.12 -69.36
C PHE A 27 -50.00 -47.62 -69.01
N VAL A 28 -51.04 -47.18 -69.73
CA VAL A 28 -52.38 -47.76 -69.61
C VAL A 28 -52.42 -49.00 -70.48
N LYS A 29 -52.64 -50.17 -69.85
CA LYS A 29 -52.74 -51.48 -70.50
C LYS A 29 -54.19 -51.93 -70.54
N VAL A 30 -54.58 -52.52 -71.67
CA VAL A 30 -55.93 -52.96 -71.97
C VAL A 30 -55.91 -54.41 -72.41
N GLU A 31 -56.72 -55.22 -71.76
CA GLU A 31 -56.79 -56.66 -71.97
C GLU A 31 -58.25 -57.07 -72.18
N VAL A 32 -58.52 -57.80 -73.27
CA VAL A 32 -59.86 -58.34 -73.58
C VAL A 32 -59.77 -59.86 -73.64
N ASP A 33 -60.60 -60.54 -72.84
CA ASP A 33 -60.72 -62.00 -72.82
C ASP A 33 -59.39 -62.75 -72.60
N GLY A 34 -58.51 -62.19 -71.74
CA GLY A 34 -57.17 -62.74 -71.47
C GLY A 34 -56.09 -62.32 -72.47
N LYS A 35 -56.43 -61.62 -73.55
CA LYS A 35 -55.47 -61.13 -74.55
C LYS A 35 -55.14 -59.65 -74.31
N LEU A 36 -53.87 -59.38 -74.01
CA LEU A 36 -53.33 -58.02 -73.96
C LEU A 36 -53.33 -57.40 -75.36
N LEU A 37 -53.80 -56.15 -75.46
CA LEU A 37 -53.89 -55.39 -76.71
C LEU A 37 -52.78 -54.33 -76.79
N GLU A 38 -52.46 -53.90 -78.01
CA GLU A 38 -51.33 -53.02 -78.29
C GLU A 38 -51.76 -51.54 -78.39
N TYR A 39 -51.13 -50.68 -77.59
CA TYR A 39 -51.43 -49.25 -77.54
C TYR A 39 -51.04 -48.54 -78.85
N ASP A 40 -51.85 -47.56 -79.26
CA ASP A 40 -51.76 -46.79 -80.51
C ASP A 40 -51.96 -47.62 -81.80
N LYS A 41 -52.50 -48.83 -81.66
CA LYS A 41 -52.80 -49.76 -82.76
C LYS A 41 -54.16 -50.45 -82.59
N ASP A 42 -54.39 -51.09 -81.45
CA ASP A 42 -55.67 -51.74 -81.12
C ASP A 42 -56.61 -50.80 -80.34
N TYR A 43 -56.04 -49.90 -79.55
CA TYR A 43 -56.74 -48.84 -78.81
C TYR A 43 -55.88 -47.60 -78.65
N THR A 44 -56.52 -46.46 -78.44
CA THR A 44 -55.88 -45.21 -78.00
C THR A 44 -56.39 -44.80 -76.62
N VAL A 45 -55.72 -43.84 -75.99
CA VAL A 45 -56.07 -43.32 -74.66
C VAL A 45 -56.14 -41.80 -74.74
N ASN A 46 -57.29 -41.23 -74.37
CA ASN A 46 -57.52 -39.80 -74.40
C ASN A 46 -58.20 -39.35 -73.10
N GLY A 47 -57.53 -38.49 -72.34
CA GLY A 47 -57.91 -38.27 -70.93
C GLY A 47 -57.96 -39.59 -70.17
N ARG A 48 -58.98 -39.80 -69.33
CA ARG A 48 -59.19 -41.07 -68.62
C ARG A 48 -60.11 -42.04 -69.38
N THR A 49 -60.03 -42.05 -70.71
CA THR A 49 -60.86 -42.88 -71.60
C THR A 49 -59.97 -43.72 -72.52
N VAL A 50 -60.23 -45.02 -72.59
CA VAL A 50 -59.71 -45.93 -73.64
C VAL A 50 -60.71 -45.94 -74.79
N GLU A 51 -60.24 -45.80 -76.03
CA GLU A 51 -61.07 -45.99 -77.22
C GLU A 51 -60.51 -47.09 -78.12
N PHE A 52 -61.30 -48.14 -78.37
CA PHE A 52 -60.93 -49.21 -79.30
C PHE A 52 -60.97 -48.75 -80.75
N VAL A 53 -59.90 -49.04 -81.50
CA VAL A 53 -59.77 -48.73 -82.93
C VAL A 53 -60.76 -49.56 -83.78
N VAL A 54 -61.10 -50.77 -83.31
CA VAL A 54 -62.15 -51.64 -83.89
C VAL A 54 -63.22 -51.89 -82.84
N THR A 55 -64.50 -51.79 -83.23
CA THR A 55 -65.63 -51.96 -82.31
C THR A 55 -65.73 -53.40 -81.81
N PRO A 56 -65.87 -53.66 -80.50
CA PRO A 56 -66.21 -54.99 -79.99
C PRO A 56 -67.52 -55.51 -80.59
N THR A 57 -67.50 -56.72 -81.14
CA THR A 57 -68.65 -57.41 -81.73
C THR A 57 -69.34 -58.38 -80.76
N GLU A 58 -68.71 -58.66 -79.61
CA GLU A 58 -69.17 -59.59 -78.57
C GLU A 58 -68.94 -59.01 -77.16
N VAL A 59 -69.68 -59.53 -76.17
CA VAL A 59 -69.53 -59.18 -74.74
C VAL A 59 -68.51 -60.10 -74.08
N LYS A 60 -67.30 -59.59 -73.85
CA LYS A 60 -66.15 -60.32 -73.30
C LYS A 60 -65.54 -59.60 -72.09
N PRO A 61 -64.85 -60.28 -71.15
CA PRO A 61 -64.15 -59.62 -70.04
C PRO A 61 -63.18 -58.54 -70.54
N LEU A 62 -63.19 -57.38 -69.90
CA LEU A 62 -62.33 -56.24 -70.21
C LEU A 62 -61.64 -55.75 -68.93
N TYR A 63 -60.31 -55.70 -68.97
CA TYR A 63 -59.48 -55.11 -67.93
C TYR A 63 -58.75 -53.89 -68.50
N ILE A 64 -58.80 -52.77 -67.77
CA ILE A 64 -58.01 -51.57 -68.05
C ILE A 64 -57.25 -51.23 -66.78
N TYR A 65 -55.92 -51.23 -66.83
CA TYR A 65 -55.06 -51.03 -65.66
C TYR A 65 -53.81 -50.25 -66.03
N ARG A 66 -53.09 -49.73 -65.03
CA ARG A 66 -51.77 -49.10 -65.24
C ARG A 66 -50.68 -50.10 -64.93
N ASP A 67 -49.69 -50.21 -65.82
CA ASP A 67 -48.47 -51.00 -65.59
C ASP A 67 -47.23 -50.19 -65.97
N THR A 68 -46.24 -50.19 -65.08
CA THR A 68 -44.99 -49.42 -65.17
C THR A 68 -43.86 -50.18 -64.48
N THR A 69 -42.71 -50.31 -65.13
CA THR A 69 -41.54 -51.02 -64.58
C THR A 69 -40.82 -50.26 -63.46
N THR A 70 -41.25 -49.03 -63.14
CA THR A 70 -40.72 -48.20 -62.05
C THR A 70 -41.61 -48.23 -60.81
N ILE A 71 -40.97 -48.44 -59.65
CA ILE A 71 -41.60 -48.35 -58.33
C ILE A 71 -41.94 -46.86 -58.06
N PRO A 72 -43.08 -46.51 -57.43
CA PRO A 72 -43.44 -45.11 -57.19
C PRO A 72 -42.43 -44.35 -56.31
N LEU A 73 -41.57 -43.56 -56.95
CA LEU A 73 -40.76 -42.52 -56.30
C LEU A 73 -41.64 -41.31 -55.96
N VAL A 74 -42.37 -41.42 -54.85
CA VAL A 74 -42.93 -40.25 -54.13
C VAL A 74 -42.30 -40.25 -52.75
N ASP A 75 -41.07 -39.77 -52.70
CA ASP A 75 -40.35 -39.50 -51.46
C ASP A 75 -40.78 -38.12 -50.92
N TRP A 76 -41.41 -38.09 -49.74
CA TRP A 76 -41.87 -36.85 -49.13
C TRP A 76 -40.68 -36.13 -48.49
N LYS A 77 -40.01 -35.26 -49.28
CA LYS A 77 -39.07 -34.30 -48.71
C LYS A 77 -39.80 -33.29 -47.83
N ASP A 78 -39.51 -33.34 -46.54
CA ASP A 78 -39.97 -32.39 -45.54
C ASP A 78 -39.32 -31.00 -45.76
N SER A 79 -39.91 -30.25 -46.69
CA SER A 79 -39.62 -28.83 -47.00
C SER A 79 -40.81 -28.19 -47.73
N SER A 80 -42.02 -28.70 -47.53
CA SER A 80 -43.27 -28.14 -48.08
C SER A 80 -44.09 -27.55 -46.93
N ILE A 81 -43.84 -26.27 -46.63
CA ILE A 81 -44.80 -25.49 -45.83
C ILE A 81 -46.08 -25.40 -46.68
N MET A 82 -47.16 -26.07 -46.28
CA MET A 82 -48.47 -25.83 -46.88
C MET A 82 -48.86 -24.39 -46.60
N THR A 83 -48.92 -23.57 -47.65
CA THR A 83 -49.37 -22.19 -47.53
C THR A 83 -50.89 -22.14 -47.68
N ALA A 84 -51.53 -21.03 -47.27
CA ALA A 84 -52.99 -20.86 -47.40
C ALA A 84 -53.51 -20.95 -48.86
N LYS A 85 -52.63 -20.94 -49.87
CA LYS A 85 -52.96 -21.13 -51.29
C LYS A 85 -53.08 -22.61 -51.71
N ASP A 86 -52.49 -23.51 -50.92
CA ASP A 86 -52.43 -24.95 -51.19
C ASP A 86 -53.59 -25.72 -50.53
N LEU A 87 -54.39 -25.02 -49.71
CA LEU A 87 -55.58 -25.52 -49.03
C LEU A 87 -56.84 -25.10 -49.82
N ASN A 88 -57.81 -26.00 -49.92
CA ASN A 88 -59.15 -25.60 -50.37
C ASN A 88 -59.92 -24.87 -49.25
N ILE A 89 -61.00 -24.16 -49.60
CA ILE A 89 -61.78 -23.33 -48.66
C ILE A 89 -62.20 -24.09 -47.40
N GLN A 90 -62.61 -25.36 -47.54
CA GLN A 90 -63.05 -26.18 -46.41
C GLN A 90 -61.89 -26.57 -45.49
N GLN A 91 -60.72 -26.88 -46.06
CA GLN A 91 -59.50 -27.16 -45.28
C GLN A 91 -59.00 -25.91 -44.56
N THR A 92 -59.01 -24.74 -45.20
CA THR A 92 -58.65 -23.46 -44.59
C THR A 92 -59.58 -23.10 -43.43
N GLN A 93 -60.90 -23.25 -43.60
CA GLN A 93 -61.87 -23.08 -42.51
C GLN A 93 -61.65 -24.07 -41.36
N THR A 94 -61.32 -25.33 -41.66
CA THR A 94 -61.03 -26.34 -40.63
C THR A 94 -59.77 -25.98 -39.84
N ALA A 95 -58.73 -25.46 -40.50
CA ALA A 95 -57.50 -24.99 -39.84
C ALA A 95 -57.78 -23.82 -38.90
N HIS A 96 -58.49 -22.78 -39.35
CA HIS A 96 -58.84 -21.63 -38.51
C HIS A 96 -59.74 -22.00 -37.31
N LEU A 97 -60.74 -22.87 -37.51
CA LEU A 97 -61.56 -23.37 -36.40
C LEU A 97 -60.73 -24.16 -35.38
N THR A 98 -59.69 -24.88 -35.83
CA THR A 98 -58.79 -25.62 -34.93
C THR A 98 -57.88 -24.66 -34.15
N GLU A 99 -57.37 -23.62 -34.80
CA GLU A 99 -56.57 -22.55 -34.21
C GLU A 99 -57.37 -21.77 -33.15
N GLU A 100 -58.59 -21.34 -33.48
CA GLU A 100 -59.53 -20.65 -32.58
C GLU A 100 -59.92 -21.54 -31.36
N LEU A 101 -60.12 -22.85 -31.58
CA LEU A 101 -60.33 -23.82 -30.50
C LEU A 101 -59.11 -23.96 -29.60
N LEU A 102 -57.90 -23.94 -30.17
CA LEU A 102 -56.65 -24.05 -29.41
C LEU A 102 -56.42 -22.79 -28.56
N ASP A 103 -56.62 -21.60 -29.13
CA ASP A 103 -56.52 -20.32 -28.42
C ASP A 103 -57.57 -20.21 -27.31
N THR A 104 -58.83 -20.58 -27.60
CA THR A 104 -59.90 -20.61 -26.60
C THR A 104 -59.56 -21.57 -25.44
N ALA A 105 -58.97 -22.73 -25.74
CA ALA A 105 -58.52 -23.68 -24.72
C ALA A 105 -57.34 -23.14 -23.89
N GLN A 106 -56.39 -22.42 -24.50
CA GLN A 106 -55.28 -21.77 -23.80
C GLN A 106 -55.78 -20.63 -22.90
N GLN A 107 -56.65 -19.75 -23.38
CA GLN A 107 -57.27 -18.69 -22.58
C GLN A 107 -58.06 -19.26 -21.40
N THR A 108 -58.85 -20.31 -21.64
CA THR A 108 -59.61 -21.01 -20.58
C THR A 108 -58.68 -21.61 -19.52
N LYS A 109 -57.56 -22.20 -19.93
CA LYS A 109 -56.55 -22.72 -19.01
C LYS A 109 -55.91 -21.60 -18.17
N PHE A 110 -55.53 -20.48 -18.79
CA PHE A 110 -54.95 -19.33 -18.12
C PHE A 110 -55.90 -18.78 -17.03
N ILE A 111 -57.16 -18.49 -17.38
CA ILE A 111 -58.17 -18.02 -16.43
C ILE A 111 -58.39 -19.02 -15.29
N ARG A 112 -58.42 -20.33 -15.58
CA ARG A 112 -58.59 -21.36 -14.55
C ARG A 112 -57.41 -21.41 -13.58
N ASP A 113 -56.19 -21.30 -14.10
CA ASP A 113 -54.97 -21.40 -13.30
C ASP A 113 -54.78 -20.12 -12.45
N GLU A 114 -55.08 -18.91 -12.96
CA GLU A 114 -55.19 -17.67 -12.17
C GLU A 114 -56.27 -17.77 -11.08
N THR A 115 -57.46 -18.26 -11.43
CA THR A 115 -58.58 -18.43 -10.47
C THR A 115 -58.21 -19.41 -9.35
N LYS A 116 -57.38 -20.42 -9.64
CA LYS A 116 -56.86 -21.34 -8.64
C LYS A 116 -55.90 -20.63 -7.69
N GLU A 117 -54.93 -19.88 -8.21
CA GLU A 117 -53.96 -19.13 -7.39
C GLU A 117 -54.66 -18.10 -6.48
N LEU A 118 -55.67 -17.39 -6.99
CA LEU A 118 -56.49 -16.46 -6.20
C LEU A 118 -57.26 -17.17 -5.07
N LYS A 119 -57.81 -18.37 -5.32
CA LYS A 119 -58.48 -19.16 -4.27
C LYS A 119 -57.51 -19.64 -3.20
N GLU A 120 -56.31 -20.08 -3.59
CA GLU A 120 -55.28 -20.54 -2.65
C GLU A 120 -54.81 -19.39 -1.75
N LYS A 121 -54.60 -18.19 -2.30
CA LYS A 121 -54.30 -16.97 -1.53
C LYS A 121 -55.43 -16.60 -0.56
N PHE A 122 -56.68 -16.56 -1.04
CA PHE A 122 -57.84 -16.23 -0.20
C PHE A 122 -58.03 -17.24 0.96
N ILE A 123 -57.77 -18.53 0.73
CA ILE A 123 -57.83 -19.55 1.79
C ILE A 123 -56.71 -19.30 2.83
N ALA A 124 -55.48 -19.00 2.39
CA ALA A 124 -54.37 -18.72 3.29
C ALA A 124 -54.61 -17.45 4.14
N GLU A 125 -55.09 -16.36 3.54
CA GLU A 125 -55.42 -15.11 4.25
C GLU A 125 -56.52 -15.32 5.30
N ASN A 126 -57.60 -16.05 4.96
CA ASN A 126 -58.67 -16.35 5.92
C ASN A 126 -58.21 -17.30 7.04
N ALA A 127 -57.30 -18.24 6.77
CA ALA A 127 -56.69 -19.05 7.82
C ALA A 127 -55.86 -18.19 8.78
N SER A 128 -55.06 -17.24 8.26
CA SER A 128 -54.31 -16.28 9.08
C SER A 128 -55.21 -15.38 9.92
N LEU A 129 -56.30 -14.86 9.36
CA LEU A 129 -57.31 -14.07 10.10
C LEU A 129 -58.02 -14.90 11.17
N SER A 130 -58.28 -16.17 10.92
CA SER A 130 -58.87 -17.10 11.89
C SER A 130 -57.93 -17.32 13.08
N GLU A 131 -56.64 -17.58 12.86
CA GLU A 131 -55.66 -17.68 13.95
C GLU A 131 -55.51 -16.36 14.72
N LEU A 132 -55.47 -15.21 14.03
CA LEU A 132 -55.44 -13.89 14.69
C LEU A 132 -56.69 -13.65 15.56
N SER A 133 -57.86 -14.13 15.15
CA SER A 133 -59.10 -14.00 15.92
C SER A 133 -59.09 -14.80 17.23
N LYS A 134 -58.30 -15.90 17.31
CA LYS A 134 -58.16 -16.70 18.53
C LYS A 134 -57.25 -16.03 19.58
N SER A 135 -56.36 -15.14 19.14
CA SER A 135 -55.45 -14.39 20.02
C SER A 135 -56.00 -13.06 20.51
N ILE A 136 -57.24 -12.69 20.15
CA ILE A 136 -57.90 -11.45 20.58
C ILE A 136 -59.15 -11.77 21.41
N VAL A 137 -59.29 -11.10 22.55
CA VAL A 137 -60.42 -11.26 23.47
C VAL A 137 -61.12 -9.90 23.59
N SER A 138 -62.27 -9.76 22.94
CA SER A 138 -63.06 -8.54 22.98
C SER A 138 -64.10 -8.56 24.09
N VAL A 139 -64.17 -7.50 24.91
CA VAL A 139 -65.19 -7.36 25.96
C VAL A 139 -66.63 -7.42 25.41
N LYS A 140 -66.82 -7.10 24.12
CA LYS A 140 -68.10 -7.21 23.42
C LYS A 140 -68.58 -8.67 23.29
N LEU A 141 -67.67 -9.64 23.14
CA LEU A 141 -68.01 -11.07 23.06
C LEU A 141 -68.64 -11.59 24.35
N PHE A 142 -68.38 -10.92 25.48
CA PHE A 142 -68.90 -11.26 26.80
C PHE A 142 -70.10 -10.40 27.23
N GLY A 143 -70.64 -9.59 26.30
CA GLY A 143 -71.88 -8.84 26.48
C GLY A 143 -71.73 -7.39 26.92
N ALA A 144 -70.55 -6.78 26.83
CA ALA A 144 -70.39 -5.36 27.17
C ALA A 144 -71.14 -4.45 26.18
N VAL A 145 -71.98 -3.54 26.66
CA VAL A 145 -72.82 -2.63 25.88
C VAL A 145 -72.12 -1.30 25.63
N GLY A 146 -71.39 -0.74 26.60
CA GLY A 146 -70.61 0.49 26.41
C GLY A 146 -71.44 1.70 25.95
N ASP A 147 -72.64 1.86 26.52
CA ASP A 147 -73.61 2.93 26.25
C ASP A 147 -73.55 4.09 27.27
N GLY A 148 -72.73 3.96 28.31
CA GLY A 148 -72.62 4.89 29.44
C GLY A 148 -73.68 4.70 30.53
N VAL A 149 -74.51 3.66 30.45
CA VAL A 149 -75.65 3.41 31.36
C VAL A 149 -75.66 1.98 31.89
N THR A 150 -75.40 1.00 31.03
CA THR A 150 -75.39 -0.43 31.36
C THR A 150 -74.12 -0.81 32.11
N ASP A 151 -74.26 -1.50 33.24
CA ASP A 151 -73.14 -2.04 34.02
C ASP A 151 -72.39 -3.14 33.25
N ASP A 152 -71.25 -2.78 32.68
CA ASP A 152 -70.39 -3.63 31.85
C ASP A 152 -69.44 -4.51 32.68
N THR A 153 -69.38 -4.30 33.99
CA THR A 153 -68.41 -4.92 34.91
C THR A 153 -68.35 -6.44 34.79
N LYS A 154 -69.50 -7.10 34.65
CA LYS A 154 -69.60 -8.57 34.49
C LYS A 154 -69.03 -9.08 33.17
N ALA A 155 -69.16 -8.30 32.10
CA ALA A 155 -68.60 -8.66 30.79
C ALA A 155 -67.08 -8.51 30.79
N PHE A 156 -66.56 -7.45 31.42
CA PHE A 156 -65.11 -7.25 31.59
C PHE A 156 -64.46 -8.35 32.44
N LYS A 157 -65.08 -8.78 33.54
CA LYS A 157 -64.60 -9.93 34.33
C LYS A 157 -64.50 -11.20 33.48
N LYS A 158 -65.56 -11.56 32.76
CA LYS A 158 -65.56 -12.73 31.87
C LYS A 158 -64.52 -12.63 30.75
N ALA A 159 -64.27 -11.43 30.23
CA ALA A 159 -63.19 -11.22 29.25
C ALA A 159 -61.83 -11.52 29.89
N ASN A 160 -61.56 -11.02 31.11
CA ASN A 160 -60.34 -11.29 31.86
C ASN A 160 -60.12 -12.80 32.08
N ASP A 161 -61.17 -13.53 32.47
CA ASP A 161 -61.14 -14.99 32.68
C ASP A 161 -60.71 -15.78 31.43
N ASN A 162 -60.75 -15.18 30.24
CA ASN A 162 -60.42 -15.80 28.95
C ASN A 162 -59.16 -15.23 28.28
N LEU A 163 -58.45 -14.30 28.94
CA LEU A 163 -57.47 -13.40 28.34
C LEU A 163 -56.00 -13.86 28.39
N SER A 164 -55.64 -14.88 29.17
CA SER A 164 -54.24 -15.28 29.37
C SER A 164 -53.45 -15.36 28.05
N ASP A 165 -52.35 -14.61 27.97
CA ASP A 165 -51.43 -14.52 26.83
C ASP A 165 -52.09 -14.06 25.50
N LYS A 166 -53.19 -13.32 25.59
CA LYS A 166 -53.93 -12.76 24.45
C LYS A 166 -54.04 -11.24 24.51
N ILE A 167 -54.47 -10.65 23.40
CA ILE A 167 -54.70 -9.21 23.25
C ILE A 167 -56.11 -8.88 23.77
N LEU A 168 -56.21 -7.94 24.70
CA LEU A 168 -57.49 -7.39 25.16
C LEU A 168 -57.98 -6.33 24.19
N LEU A 169 -59.14 -6.54 23.58
CA LEU A 169 -59.80 -5.54 22.76
C LEU A 169 -60.97 -4.91 23.52
N ILE A 170 -60.91 -3.60 23.70
CA ILE A 170 -62.00 -2.79 24.23
C ILE A 170 -62.44 -1.84 23.11
N PRO A 171 -63.47 -2.21 22.32
CA PRO A 171 -63.95 -1.39 21.22
C PRO A 171 -64.45 -0.01 21.69
N LYS A 172 -64.67 0.91 20.75
CA LYS A 172 -65.22 2.22 21.08
C LYS A 172 -66.60 2.11 21.75
N GLY A 173 -66.72 2.68 22.93
CA GLY A 173 -67.92 2.71 23.77
C GLY A 173 -67.63 3.41 25.09
N ASN A 174 -68.66 3.86 25.81
CA ASN A 174 -68.52 4.39 27.15
C ASN A 174 -68.94 3.33 28.17
N TYR A 175 -68.00 2.73 28.86
CA TYR A 175 -68.22 1.57 29.70
C TYR A 175 -68.48 1.95 31.16
N VAL A 176 -69.49 1.32 31.77
CA VAL A 176 -69.79 1.52 33.19
C VAL A 176 -69.16 0.37 33.99
N ILE A 177 -68.03 0.66 34.63
CA ILE A 177 -67.30 -0.30 35.47
C ILE A 177 -67.37 0.13 36.93
N GLN A 178 -68.04 -0.67 37.77
CA GLN A 178 -68.38 -0.30 39.15
C GLN A 178 -67.36 -0.75 40.20
N GLU A 179 -66.39 -1.60 39.84
CA GLU A 179 -65.36 -2.12 40.76
C GLU A 179 -63.97 -2.12 40.13
N HIS A 180 -62.93 -1.99 40.96
CA HIS A 180 -61.54 -2.10 40.51
C HIS A 180 -61.23 -3.54 40.07
N MET A 181 -60.61 -3.67 38.90
CA MET A 181 -60.26 -4.95 38.28
C MET A 181 -58.90 -4.83 37.58
N SER A 182 -58.12 -5.92 37.65
CA SER A 182 -56.77 -6.03 37.11
C SER A 182 -56.75 -7.08 36.01
N PHE A 183 -56.11 -6.76 34.89
CA PHE A 183 -55.82 -7.67 33.78
C PHE A 183 -54.30 -7.84 33.71
N ASP A 184 -53.72 -8.65 34.61
CA ASP A 184 -52.28 -8.88 34.75
C ASP A 184 -51.73 -10.07 33.92
N SER A 185 -52.61 -10.85 33.29
CA SER A 185 -52.28 -11.97 32.39
C SER A 185 -52.39 -11.64 30.90
N VAL A 186 -52.62 -10.37 30.56
CA VAL A 186 -52.81 -9.89 29.18
C VAL A 186 -51.47 -9.73 28.45
N ALA A 187 -51.42 -10.10 27.17
CA ALA A 187 -50.23 -9.89 26.34
C ALA A 187 -50.10 -8.45 25.83
N ASP A 188 -51.20 -7.84 25.39
CA ASP A 188 -51.28 -6.44 24.93
C ASP A 188 -52.71 -5.90 25.03
N VAL A 189 -52.91 -4.57 25.05
CA VAL A 189 -54.21 -3.93 25.24
C VAL A 189 -54.52 -2.91 24.15
N MET A 190 -55.59 -3.18 23.41
CA MET A 190 -56.19 -2.27 22.44
C MET A 190 -57.44 -1.62 23.05
N ASP A 191 -57.24 -0.56 23.85
CA ASP A 191 -58.33 0.23 24.43
C ASP A 191 -58.74 1.42 23.56
N TYR A 192 -59.99 1.41 23.11
CA TYR A 192 -60.66 2.51 22.41
C TYR A 192 -61.88 3.03 23.20
N GLY A 193 -62.09 2.55 24.43
CA GLY A 193 -63.22 2.89 25.28
C GLY A 193 -63.04 4.20 26.06
N THR A 194 -64.13 4.64 26.67
CA THR A 194 -64.14 5.59 27.79
C THR A 194 -64.79 4.93 29.00
N TYR A 195 -64.59 5.45 30.21
CA TYR A 195 -65.11 4.84 31.44
C TYR A 195 -65.87 5.87 32.27
N THR A 196 -67.06 5.51 32.74
CA THR A 196 -67.96 6.42 33.49
C THR A 196 -67.64 6.49 34.99
N TYR A 197 -67.02 5.45 35.55
CA TYR A 197 -66.61 5.41 36.95
C TYR A 197 -65.13 5.05 37.11
N VAL A 198 -64.76 3.78 36.99
CA VAL A 198 -63.40 3.29 37.18
C VAL A 198 -62.82 2.81 35.85
N LYS A 199 -61.61 3.26 35.50
CA LYS A 199 -60.84 2.63 34.42
C LYS A 199 -60.21 1.33 34.93
N PRO A 200 -60.40 0.18 34.25
CA PRO A 200 -59.70 -1.05 34.56
C PRO A 200 -58.18 -0.92 34.52
N PHE A 201 -57.51 -1.76 35.29
CA PHE A 201 -56.07 -1.70 35.50
C PHE A 201 -55.38 -2.75 34.63
N TYR A 202 -54.55 -2.32 33.68
CA TYR A 202 -53.89 -3.17 32.68
C TYR A 202 -52.60 -2.52 32.16
N PRO A 203 -51.71 -3.25 31.46
CA PRO A 203 -50.43 -2.71 31.00
C PRO A 203 -50.68 -1.57 30.02
N ASN A 204 -49.92 -0.49 30.14
CA ASN A 204 -50.07 0.68 29.28
C ASN A 204 -48.78 1.50 29.23
N GLU A 205 -48.56 2.16 28.09
CA GLU A 205 -47.49 3.13 27.92
C GLU A 205 -47.98 4.55 28.26
N THR A 206 -48.08 4.84 29.56
CA THR A 206 -48.27 6.22 30.02
C THR A 206 -46.99 7.04 29.75
N PRO A 207 -47.07 8.18 29.04
CA PRO A 207 -45.90 9.01 28.76
C PRO A 207 -45.36 9.71 30.01
N MET A 208 -44.39 9.07 30.64
CA MET A 208 -43.61 9.58 31.77
C MET A 208 -42.33 10.29 31.27
N LEU A 209 -41.46 10.73 32.18
CA LEU A 209 -40.19 11.37 31.82
C LEU A 209 -39.23 10.39 31.15
N GLN A 210 -38.27 10.88 30.34
CA GLN A 210 -37.25 10.01 29.71
C GLN A 210 -35.88 10.07 30.42
N GLY A 211 -35.76 10.87 31.49
CA GLY A 211 -34.53 11.07 32.24
C GLY A 211 -34.44 12.47 32.88
N ALA A 212 -33.38 12.72 33.63
CA ALA A 212 -33.18 13.99 34.35
C ALA A 212 -32.95 15.18 33.40
N ASN A 213 -32.61 14.93 32.13
CA ASN A 213 -32.58 15.92 31.05
C ASN A 213 -33.96 16.55 30.76
N ASN A 214 -35.05 15.85 31.10
CA ASN A 214 -36.43 16.32 30.91
C ASN A 214 -36.95 17.19 32.06
N ILE A 215 -36.16 17.40 33.11
CA ILE A 215 -36.53 18.15 34.31
C ILE A 215 -35.69 19.43 34.37
N ALA A 216 -36.33 20.60 34.47
CA ALA A 216 -35.65 21.88 34.59
C ALA A 216 -36.32 22.78 35.64
N LYS A 217 -35.56 23.72 36.19
CA LYS A 217 -36.09 24.70 37.13
C LYS A 217 -37.13 25.60 36.45
N LEU A 218 -38.26 25.79 37.10
CA LEU A 218 -39.33 26.68 36.66
C LEU A 218 -39.36 27.99 37.46
N ALA A 219 -39.28 27.92 38.79
CA ALA A 219 -39.39 29.09 39.66
C ALA A 219 -38.68 28.90 41.02
N ASP A 220 -38.45 30.02 41.71
CA ASP A 220 -38.10 30.07 43.12
C ASP A 220 -39.36 30.24 43.97
N PHE A 221 -39.54 29.43 45.03
CA PHE A 221 -40.64 29.61 45.97
C PHE A 221 -40.15 30.28 47.25
N GLN A 222 -40.77 31.40 47.60
CA GLN A 222 -40.49 32.13 48.83
C GLN A 222 -41.55 31.83 49.88
N TYR A 223 -41.11 31.37 51.04
CA TYR A 223 -41.95 30.95 52.16
C TYR A 223 -41.58 31.72 53.43
N ASP A 224 -42.59 31.98 54.27
CA ASP A 224 -42.45 32.91 55.38
C ASP A 224 -41.59 32.32 56.53
N GLU A 225 -41.17 33.15 57.48
CA GLU A 225 -40.72 32.64 58.79
C GLU A 225 -41.95 32.13 59.58
N PRO A 226 -41.83 31.06 60.40
CA PRO A 226 -40.63 30.29 60.76
C PRO A 226 -40.49 28.96 59.99
N VAL A 227 -41.04 28.86 58.77
CA VAL A 227 -40.93 27.65 57.93
C VAL A 227 -39.45 27.35 57.65
N ASN A 228 -39.07 26.07 57.67
CA ASN A 228 -37.71 25.59 57.40
C ASN A 228 -37.61 24.83 56.07
N GLN A 229 -38.55 23.92 55.79
CA GLN A 229 -38.49 23.01 54.62
C GLN A 229 -39.88 22.83 53.98
N VAL A 230 -39.88 22.53 52.68
CA VAL A 230 -41.07 22.00 51.96
C VAL A 230 -41.21 20.51 52.23
N GLN A 231 -42.41 19.97 52.05
CA GLN A 231 -42.69 18.53 52.08
C GLN A 231 -43.69 18.17 50.97
N GLY A 232 -45.00 18.14 51.27
CA GLY A 232 -46.02 17.76 50.28
C GLY A 232 -46.32 18.82 49.19
N PHE A 233 -46.78 18.35 48.03
CA PHE A 233 -47.03 19.17 46.83
C PHE A 233 -48.05 18.50 45.91
N THR A 234 -49.12 19.20 45.55
CA THR A 234 -50.15 18.68 44.66
C THR A 234 -50.74 19.75 43.75
N TYR A 235 -51.59 19.35 42.81
CA TYR A 235 -52.26 20.27 41.88
C TYR A 235 -53.79 20.18 42.05
N ASN A 236 -54.42 21.31 42.39
CA ASN A 236 -55.86 21.46 42.43
C ASN A 236 -56.35 21.97 41.07
N ASP A 237 -56.96 21.09 40.28
CA ASP A 237 -57.41 21.39 38.92
C ASP A 237 -58.62 22.33 38.85
N LYS A 238 -59.45 22.34 39.89
CA LYS A 238 -60.64 23.18 40.01
C LYS A 238 -60.31 24.65 40.27
N LYS A 239 -59.24 24.92 41.01
CA LYS A 239 -58.73 26.27 41.30
C LYS A 239 -57.57 26.71 40.38
N ASP A 240 -57.03 25.79 39.58
CA ASP A 240 -55.79 25.96 38.78
C ASP A 240 -54.60 26.48 39.61
N VAL A 241 -54.41 25.86 40.78
CA VAL A 241 -53.31 26.17 41.71
C VAL A 241 -52.50 24.92 42.05
N PHE A 242 -51.20 25.10 42.24
CA PHE A 242 -50.40 24.16 43.01
C PHE A 242 -50.59 24.43 44.50
N VAL A 243 -50.70 23.37 45.29
CA VAL A 243 -50.80 23.44 46.75
C VAL A 243 -49.53 22.84 47.31
N ILE A 244 -48.83 23.59 48.16
CA ILE A 244 -47.51 23.23 48.70
C ILE A 244 -47.55 23.29 50.23
N ALA A 245 -47.13 22.22 50.88
CA ALA A 245 -47.02 22.11 52.33
C ALA A 245 -45.56 22.32 52.75
N CYS A 246 -45.34 23.19 53.73
CA CYS A 246 -44.02 23.47 54.29
C CYS A 246 -44.11 23.52 55.82
N ILE A 247 -43.10 23.03 56.53
CA ILE A 247 -43.13 22.87 57.99
C ILE A 247 -42.13 23.82 58.66
N ASN A 248 -42.47 24.31 59.86
CA ASN A 248 -41.56 25.08 60.70
C ASN A 248 -40.43 24.25 61.31
N GLY A 249 -39.38 24.93 61.76
CA GLY A 249 -38.13 24.28 62.21
C GLY A 249 -38.25 23.33 63.41
N ASP A 250 -39.30 23.46 64.23
CA ASP A 250 -39.58 22.58 65.38
C ASP A 250 -40.60 21.46 65.06
N SER A 251 -41.12 21.39 63.83
CA SER A 251 -42.12 20.41 63.38
C SER A 251 -43.48 20.46 64.11
N THR A 252 -43.92 21.65 64.53
CA THR A 252 -45.22 21.84 65.23
C THR A 252 -46.30 22.56 64.41
N VAL A 253 -45.93 23.36 63.40
CA VAL A 253 -46.87 24.15 62.58
C VAL A 253 -46.64 23.89 61.10
N GLN A 254 -47.64 23.29 60.46
CA GLN A 254 -47.68 23.09 59.02
C GLN A 254 -48.28 24.32 58.34
N HIS A 255 -47.55 24.92 57.40
CA HIS A 255 -48.01 26.01 56.57
C HIS A 255 -48.34 25.45 55.17
N ILE A 256 -49.55 25.68 54.69
CA ILE A 256 -49.97 25.29 53.34
C ILE A 256 -50.17 26.56 52.52
N TYR A 257 -49.58 26.61 51.33
CA TYR A 257 -49.70 27.74 50.41
C TYR A 257 -50.37 27.29 49.12
N GLU A 258 -51.14 28.19 48.51
CA GLU A 258 -51.61 28.02 47.13
C GLU A 258 -50.82 28.93 46.21
N ILE A 259 -50.39 28.38 45.08
CA ILE A 259 -49.59 29.05 44.06
C ILE A 259 -50.36 28.98 42.75
N ASN A 260 -50.62 30.12 42.10
CA ASN A 260 -51.24 30.14 40.79
C ASN A 260 -50.38 29.35 39.77
N ALA A 261 -50.99 28.37 39.10
CA ALA A 261 -50.25 27.42 38.28
C ALA A 261 -49.75 27.96 36.92
N GLU A 262 -49.93 29.25 36.65
CA GLU A 262 -49.42 29.93 35.45
C GLU A 262 -48.36 30.99 35.80
N THR A 263 -48.60 31.81 36.83
CA THR A 263 -47.69 32.89 37.24
C THR A 263 -46.63 32.47 38.26
N MET A 264 -46.77 31.29 38.88
CA MET A 264 -45.96 30.81 40.02
C MET A 264 -46.02 31.74 41.25
N GLN A 265 -47.02 32.63 41.34
CA GLN A 265 -47.19 33.53 42.48
C GLN A 265 -48.10 32.92 43.54
N ARG A 266 -47.76 33.14 44.81
CA ARG A 266 -48.61 32.78 45.96
C ARG A 266 -49.93 33.55 45.91
N VAL A 267 -51.05 32.83 45.99
CA VAL A 267 -52.42 33.39 46.03
C VAL A 267 -53.12 33.18 47.37
N ALA A 268 -52.75 32.16 48.15
CA ALA A 268 -53.29 31.94 49.49
C ALA A 268 -52.25 31.30 50.45
N LYS A 269 -52.56 31.35 51.75
CA LYS A 269 -51.78 30.77 52.85
C LYS A 269 -52.72 30.30 53.96
N TYR A 270 -52.40 29.16 54.56
CA TYR A 270 -53.10 28.53 55.67
C TYR A 270 -52.06 27.98 56.66
N GLU A 271 -52.40 27.94 57.95
CA GLU A 271 -51.49 27.48 59.01
C GLU A 271 -52.22 26.52 59.96
N PHE A 272 -51.56 25.43 60.34
CA PHE A 272 -52.12 24.37 61.16
C PHE A 272 -51.15 24.00 62.28
N ALA A 273 -51.45 24.44 63.50
CA ALA A 273 -50.84 23.94 64.73
C ALA A 273 -51.57 22.65 65.17
N GLU A 274 -51.40 21.59 64.37
CA GLU A 274 -52.13 20.32 64.50
C GLU A 274 -51.14 19.17 64.32
N GLU A 275 -50.99 18.33 65.35
CA GLU A 275 -49.97 17.27 65.37
C GLU A 275 -50.15 16.26 64.23
N ARG A 276 -51.40 15.96 63.83
CA ARG A 276 -51.69 15.10 62.68
C ARG A 276 -51.11 15.65 61.38
N LEU A 277 -50.93 16.97 61.28
CA LEU A 277 -50.33 17.66 60.14
C LEU A 277 -48.86 18.06 60.37
N GLY A 278 -48.28 17.91 61.57
CA GLY A 278 -46.94 18.43 61.92
C GLY A 278 -45.74 17.81 61.18
N HIS A 279 -45.97 16.88 60.25
CA HIS A 279 -44.95 16.37 59.33
C HIS A 279 -45.64 15.77 58.09
N CYS A 280 -46.27 16.61 57.27
CA CYS A 280 -46.83 16.22 55.98
C CYS A 280 -45.75 15.52 55.13
N ASN A 281 -46.00 14.31 54.63
CA ASN A 281 -45.05 13.66 53.71
C ASN A 281 -45.42 13.93 52.24
N THR A 282 -46.73 13.87 51.92
CA THR A 282 -47.26 14.14 50.59
C THR A 282 -48.67 14.74 50.63
N LEU A 283 -49.06 15.40 49.55
CA LEU A 283 -50.43 15.88 49.31
C LEU A 283 -51.04 15.16 48.08
N ALA A 284 -52.23 14.55 48.25
CA ALA A 284 -52.98 13.98 47.14
C ALA A 284 -54.33 14.70 46.97
N TYR A 285 -54.50 15.47 45.88
CA TYR A 285 -55.79 16.06 45.53
C TYR A 285 -56.66 15.06 44.73
N ASN A 286 -57.91 14.87 45.16
CA ASN A 286 -58.91 14.10 44.44
C ASN A 286 -59.98 15.05 43.87
N LYS A 287 -59.96 15.24 42.55
CA LYS A 287 -60.92 16.08 41.81
C LYS A 287 -62.39 15.60 41.86
N HIS A 288 -62.63 14.34 42.19
CA HIS A 288 -63.98 13.76 42.25
C HIS A 288 -64.65 13.96 43.62
N THR A 289 -63.87 14.06 44.69
CA THR A 289 -64.36 14.37 46.05
C THR A 289 -64.10 15.83 46.45
N ASP A 290 -63.24 16.54 45.71
CA ASP A 290 -62.80 17.91 45.97
C ASP A 290 -62.11 18.06 47.34
N LYS A 291 -61.26 17.09 47.64
CA LYS A 291 -60.48 16.96 48.90
C LYS A 291 -58.99 16.86 48.62
N ILE A 292 -58.20 17.31 49.58
CA ILE A 292 -56.76 17.03 49.65
C ILE A 292 -56.52 16.08 50.82
N TYR A 293 -55.86 14.97 50.53
CA TYR A 293 -55.48 13.94 51.48
C TYR A 293 -54.02 14.15 51.87
N VAL A 294 -53.75 14.20 53.17
CA VAL A 294 -52.43 14.52 53.73
C VAL A 294 -51.94 13.35 54.56
N THR A 295 -50.76 12.80 54.23
CA THR A 295 -50.11 11.77 55.05
C THR A 295 -49.13 12.39 56.04
N ASN A 296 -48.96 11.74 57.20
CA ASN A 296 -47.90 12.08 58.15
C ASN A 296 -47.03 10.84 58.40
N GLY A 297 -45.96 10.71 57.62
CA GLY A 297 -45.12 9.52 57.60
C GLY A 297 -44.37 9.23 58.91
N LYS A 298 -44.31 10.21 59.83
CA LYS A 298 -43.47 10.19 61.04
C LYS A 298 -44.24 9.85 62.31
N ALA A 299 -45.22 10.68 62.70
CA ALA A 299 -45.91 10.56 63.99
C ALA A 299 -47.24 9.80 63.89
N TYR A 300 -47.99 9.99 62.79
CA TYR A 300 -49.32 9.42 62.59
C TYR A 300 -49.33 8.48 61.39
N SER A 301 -48.38 7.55 61.37
CA SER A 301 -47.95 6.83 60.16
C SER A 301 -48.98 5.91 59.48
N ASN A 302 -50.18 5.74 60.04
CA ASN A 302 -51.31 5.03 59.43
C ASN A 302 -52.58 5.91 59.28
N ASN A 303 -52.45 7.24 59.45
CA ASN A 303 -53.55 8.18 59.33
C ASN A 303 -53.39 9.10 58.12
N ILE A 304 -54.52 9.46 57.53
CA ILE A 304 -54.65 10.40 56.42
C ILE A 304 -55.61 11.49 56.85
N VAL A 305 -55.14 12.74 56.92
CA VAL A 305 -55.98 13.91 57.22
C VAL A 305 -56.68 14.35 55.93
N VAL A 306 -57.98 14.65 56.02
CA VAL A 306 -58.78 15.09 54.87
C VAL A 306 -59.07 16.58 54.99
N LEU A 307 -58.54 17.36 54.06
CA LEU A 307 -58.80 18.79 53.91
C LEU A 307 -59.85 19.04 52.81
N ASN A 308 -60.74 20.00 53.03
CA ASN A 308 -61.56 20.58 51.95
C ASN A 308 -60.67 21.35 50.98
N ALA A 309 -60.65 21.00 49.69
CA ALA A 309 -59.71 21.62 48.74
C ALA A 309 -60.04 23.09 48.38
N ASN A 310 -61.23 23.59 48.72
CA ASN A 310 -61.58 25.01 48.51
C ASN A 310 -61.28 25.88 49.73
N THR A 311 -61.63 25.39 50.93
CA THR A 311 -61.56 26.17 52.19
C THR A 311 -60.34 25.85 53.06
N MET A 312 -59.60 24.79 52.72
CA MET A 312 -58.49 24.22 53.50
C MET A 312 -58.84 23.93 54.96
N GLN A 313 -60.11 23.66 55.27
CA GLN A 313 -60.52 23.20 56.59
C GLN A 313 -60.34 21.68 56.71
N ILE A 314 -59.92 21.21 57.89
CA ILE A 314 -59.91 19.78 58.22
C ILE A 314 -61.37 19.31 58.34
N GLU A 315 -61.76 18.32 57.54
CA GLU A 315 -63.10 17.74 57.58
C GLU A 315 -63.13 16.38 58.30
N ASN A 316 -62.09 15.57 58.13
CA ASN A 316 -62.06 14.21 58.67
C ASN A 316 -60.62 13.68 58.84
N SER A 317 -60.47 12.50 59.42
CA SER A 317 -59.26 11.69 59.33
C SER A 317 -59.62 10.23 59.05
N ILE A 318 -58.81 9.56 58.24
CA ILE A 318 -58.98 8.16 57.85
C ILE A 318 -57.81 7.38 58.44
N THR A 319 -58.09 6.35 59.23
CA THR A 319 -57.08 5.47 59.82
C THR A 319 -57.07 4.13 59.08
N LEU A 320 -55.92 3.72 58.55
CA LEU A 320 -55.74 2.44 57.89
C LEU A 320 -55.09 1.40 58.83
N ASN A 321 -55.17 0.13 58.45
CA ASN A 321 -54.56 -0.96 59.23
C ASN A 321 -53.04 -1.03 59.04
N GLU A 322 -52.57 -0.59 57.87
CA GLU A 322 -51.18 -0.57 57.44
C GLU A 322 -50.61 0.86 57.43
N ARG A 323 -49.27 0.96 57.34
CA ARG A 323 -48.57 2.24 57.26
C ARG A 323 -48.86 2.92 55.92
N VAL A 324 -49.11 4.23 55.96
CA VAL A 324 -49.24 5.12 54.80
C VAL A 324 -48.12 6.15 54.91
N PHE A 325 -47.04 5.96 54.15
CA PHE A 325 -45.88 6.84 54.22
C PHE A 325 -46.11 8.07 53.32
N ASN A 326 -46.25 7.83 52.02
CA ASN A 326 -46.73 8.79 51.04
C ASN A 326 -48.05 8.31 50.42
N LEU A 327 -48.69 9.18 49.64
CA LEU A 327 -49.96 8.90 48.97
C LEU A 327 -50.04 9.70 47.67
N ALA A 328 -50.24 9.02 46.55
CA ALA A 328 -50.61 9.60 45.28
C ALA A 328 -52.07 9.26 44.93
N TYR A 329 -52.75 10.12 44.17
CA TYR A 329 -54.06 9.83 43.59
C TYR A 329 -54.00 9.85 42.06
N ASP A 330 -54.51 8.80 41.42
CA ASP A 330 -54.67 8.74 39.97
C ASP A 330 -56.12 9.06 39.57
N PRO A 331 -56.39 10.22 38.96
CA PRO A 331 -57.72 10.63 38.55
C PRO A 331 -58.25 9.91 37.29
N ILE A 332 -57.49 8.96 36.73
CA ILE A 332 -57.89 8.15 35.56
C ILE A 332 -58.42 6.78 36.01
N THR A 333 -57.69 6.09 36.89
CA THR A 333 -58.09 4.79 37.48
C THR A 333 -58.93 4.94 38.76
N ARG A 334 -58.98 6.15 39.34
CA ARG A 334 -59.57 6.48 40.65
C ARG A 334 -59.00 5.63 41.79
N THR A 335 -57.70 5.32 41.70
CA THR A 335 -56.97 4.64 42.77
C THR A 335 -56.00 5.59 43.47
N TYR A 336 -55.74 5.31 44.73
CA TYR A 336 -54.58 5.84 45.44
C TYR A 336 -53.46 4.80 45.49
N ALA A 337 -52.21 5.26 45.46
CA ALA A 337 -51.04 4.44 45.74
C ALA A 337 -50.27 5.01 46.95
N SER A 338 -49.96 4.15 47.92
CA SER A 338 -49.03 4.45 49.01
C SER A 338 -47.80 3.57 48.85
N ILE A 339 -46.62 4.18 48.66
CA ILE A 339 -45.33 3.50 48.63
C ILE A 339 -44.75 3.50 50.06
N VAL A 340 -44.39 2.33 50.57
CA VAL A 340 -43.95 2.14 51.97
C VAL A 340 -42.56 1.48 52.00
N PRO A 341 -41.55 2.11 52.62
CA PRO A 341 -40.24 1.48 52.88
C PRO A 341 -40.35 0.19 53.71
N VAL A 342 -39.78 -0.90 53.19
CA VAL A 342 -39.73 -2.18 53.90
C VAL A 342 -38.60 -2.13 54.93
N SER A 343 -38.96 -2.19 56.22
CA SER A 343 -37.98 -2.17 57.32
C SER A 343 -36.92 -3.25 57.16
N GLY A 344 -35.64 -2.88 57.37
CA GLY A 344 -34.49 -3.76 57.18
C GLY A 344 -33.96 -3.86 55.75
N SER A 345 -34.58 -3.21 54.77
CA SER A 345 -34.06 -3.11 53.40
C SER A 345 -34.01 -1.66 52.92
N GLN A 346 -32.90 -1.25 52.32
CA GLN A 346 -32.80 0.06 51.64
C GLN A 346 -33.55 0.05 50.30
N ARG A 347 -33.65 -1.10 49.63
CA ARG A 347 -34.14 -1.21 48.24
C ARG A 347 -35.63 -1.55 48.11
N LEU A 348 -36.20 -2.28 49.07
CA LEU A 348 -37.55 -2.83 48.91
C LEU A 348 -38.63 -1.81 49.31
N ARG A 349 -39.70 -1.74 48.51
CA ARG A 349 -40.94 -1.01 48.80
C ARG A 349 -42.16 -1.91 48.67
N ASP A 350 -43.12 -1.74 49.57
CA ASP A 350 -44.48 -2.24 49.38
C ASP A 350 -45.35 -1.09 48.82
N VAL A 351 -46.03 -1.33 47.71
CA VAL A 351 -46.98 -0.37 47.12
C VAL A 351 -48.39 -0.90 47.34
N ASN A 352 -49.15 -0.15 48.14
CA ASN A 352 -50.52 -0.44 48.51
C ASN A 352 -51.48 0.40 47.66
N LEU A 353 -52.40 -0.26 46.94
CA LEU A 353 -53.41 0.39 46.11
C LEU A 353 -54.77 0.40 46.82
N TYR A 354 -55.45 1.55 46.79
CA TYR A 354 -56.78 1.76 47.40
C TYR A 354 -57.76 2.38 46.41
N GLY A 355 -59.06 2.12 46.58
CA GLY A 355 -60.11 2.90 45.91
C GLY A 355 -60.53 4.14 46.70
N ASP A 356 -61.50 4.91 46.19
CA ASP A 356 -62.03 6.14 46.84
C ASP A 356 -62.56 5.94 48.28
N SER A 357 -62.92 4.71 48.68
CA SER A 357 -63.32 4.36 50.05
C SER A 357 -62.17 4.00 50.99
N PHE A 358 -60.91 4.13 50.54
CA PHE A 358 -59.70 3.70 51.24
C PHE A 358 -59.67 2.21 51.66
N LYS A 359 -60.47 1.38 51.00
CA LYS A 359 -60.34 -0.08 51.08
C LYS A 359 -59.13 -0.53 50.28
N LEU A 360 -58.21 -1.26 50.91
CA LEU A 360 -57.07 -1.89 50.26
C LEU A 360 -57.55 -2.85 49.16
N TYR A 361 -57.01 -2.68 47.96
CA TYR A 361 -57.34 -3.45 46.76
C TYR A 361 -56.26 -4.47 46.41
N LYS A 362 -54.99 -4.04 46.36
CA LYS A 362 -53.83 -4.87 46.01
C LYS A 362 -52.59 -4.31 46.68
N THR A 363 -51.68 -5.19 47.08
CA THR A 363 -50.31 -4.85 47.48
C THR A 363 -49.34 -5.58 46.56
N TYR A 364 -48.29 -4.92 46.11
CA TYR A 364 -47.15 -5.57 45.46
C TYR A 364 -45.83 -5.03 46.02
N ARG A 365 -44.81 -5.88 46.05
CA ARG A 365 -43.46 -5.54 46.52
C ARG A 365 -42.53 -5.35 45.33
N ILE A 366 -41.77 -4.27 45.34
CA ILE A 366 -40.81 -3.89 44.31
C ILE A 366 -39.42 -3.76 44.93
N ASP A 367 -38.41 -4.16 44.16
CA ASP A 367 -37.02 -3.77 44.38
C ASP A 367 -36.74 -2.50 43.55
N TYR A 368 -36.38 -1.40 44.20
CA TYR A 368 -36.06 -0.14 43.53
C TYR A 368 -34.72 -0.16 42.81
N GLU A 369 -33.91 -1.20 43.03
CA GLU A 369 -32.51 -1.37 42.60
C GLU A 369 -31.53 -0.26 43.05
N TYR A 370 -32.04 0.77 43.73
CA TYR A 370 -31.34 1.91 44.30
C TYR A 370 -31.26 1.81 45.83
N ASN A 371 -30.06 1.97 46.40
CA ASN A 371 -29.80 1.80 47.83
C ASN A 371 -30.14 3.07 48.64
N ASP A 372 -31.43 3.37 48.80
CA ASP A 372 -31.89 4.54 49.54
C ASP A 372 -33.20 4.22 50.27
N PHE A 373 -33.24 4.40 51.60
CA PHE A 373 -34.44 4.17 52.40
C PHE A 373 -35.44 5.35 52.33
N ASN A 374 -35.01 6.52 51.86
CA ASN A 374 -35.87 7.70 51.75
C ASN A 374 -36.95 7.50 50.69
N ASN A 375 -38.10 8.14 50.90
CA ASN A 375 -39.33 7.82 50.19
C ASN A 375 -40.30 9.00 50.31
N ASN A 376 -39.97 10.05 49.59
CA ASN A 376 -40.57 11.36 49.73
C ASN A 376 -41.86 11.38 48.88
N GLY A 377 -41.81 12.10 47.77
CA GLY A 377 -42.92 12.30 46.84
C GLY A 377 -43.49 11.05 46.20
N ALA A 378 -44.77 11.13 45.85
CA ALA A 378 -45.45 10.10 45.07
C ALA A 378 -46.37 10.70 44.02
N LEU A 379 -46.34 10.15 42.81
CA LEU A 379 -47.33 10.39 41.78
C LEU A 379 -47.84 9.06 41.22
N MET A 380 -49.11 9.03 40.81
CA MET A 380 -49.71 7.93 40.09
C MET A 380 -50.51 8.50 38.93
N LEU A 381 -50.32 7.97 37.73
CA LEU A 381 -50.96 8.45 36.51
C LEU A 381 -51.26 7.27 35.59
N ASN A 382 -52.55 7.04 35.32
CA ASN A 382 -53.04 5.92 34.50
C ASN A 382 -52.41 4.56 34.92
N GLY A 383 -52.36 4.32 36.23
CA GLY A 383 -51.83 3.12 36.85
C GLY A 383 -50.32 3.13 37.16
N ALA A 384 -49.51 3.78 36.33
CA ALA A 384 -48.06 3.84 36.54
C ALA A 384 -47.71 4.77 37.73
N VAL A 385 -46.74 4.37 38.54
CA VAL A 385 -46.34 5.04 39.79
C VAL A 385 -44.94 5.62 39.64
N MET A 386 -44.74 6.84 40.11
CA MET A 386 -43.43 7.50 40.24
C MET A 386 -43.20 7.87 41.70
N SER A 387 -42.09 7.42 42.28
CA SER A 387 -41.70 7.70 43.66
C SER A 387 -40.40 8.47 43.70
N ALA A 388 -40.31 9.50 44.55
CA ALA A 388 -39.07 10.21 44.81
C ALA A 388 -38.29 9.57 45.97
N THR A 389 -36.99 9.43 45.78
CA THR A 389 -36.00 9.16 46.84
C THR A 389 -35.06 10.38 46.92
N LEU A 390 -34.08 10.37 47.83
CA LEU A 390 -33.18 11.50 48.08
C LEU A 390 -32.40 11.95 46.83
N GLY A 391 -32.11 11.03 45.91
CA GLY A 391 -31.33 11.29 44.68
C GLY A 391 -31.88 10.63 43.41
N SER A 392 -33.13 10.14 43.43
CA SER A 392 -33.73 9.48 42.27
C SER A 392 -35.25 9.63 42.18
N LEU A 393 -35.79 9.53 40.96
CA LEU A 393 -37.20 9.21 40.71
C LEU A 393 -37.26 7.78 40.18
N VAL A 394 -37.99 6.91 40.86
CA VAL A 394 -38.20 5.51 40.47
C VAL A 394 -39.58 5.37 39.83
N GLU A 395 -39.61 4.97 38.57
CA GLU A 395 -40.86 4.70 37.84
C GLU A 395 -41.16 3.20 37.82
N ILE A 396 -42.42 2.89 38.09
CA ILE A 396 -42.96 1.55 38.23
C ILE A 396 -44.15 1.43 37.28
N THR A 397 -44.21 0.33 36.52
CA THR A 397 -45.38 -0.03 35.70
C THR A 397 -46.61 -0.23 36.60
N PRO A 398 -47.85 -0.20 36.05
CA PRO A 398 -49.05 -0.44 36.84
C PRO A 398 -48.95 -1.67 37.77
N PHE A 399 -48.37 -2.77 37.29
CA PHE A 399 -48.31 -4.04 38.02
C PHE A 399 -47.07 -4.25 38.91
N GLY A 400 -46.33 -3.19 39.24
CA GLY A 400 -45.24 -3.32 40.19
C GLY A 400 -43.94 -3.86 39.58
N GLN A 401 -43.69 -3.63 38.29
CA GLN A 401 -42.38 -3.86 37.70
C GLN A 401 -41.61 -2.54 37.66
N LEU A 402 -40.32 -2.56 38.01
CA LEU A 402 -39.43 -1.42 37.81
C LEU A 402 -39.32 -1.12 36.31
N LYS A 403 -39.59 0.13 35.91
CA LYS A 403 -39.50 0.58 34.51
C LYS A 403 -38.25 1.40 34.25
N GLN A 404 -37.92 2.34 35.13
CA GLN A 404 -36.68 3.11 35.07
C GLN A 404 -36.34 3.79 36.40
N ILE A 405 -35.07 4.18 36.54
CA ILE A 405 -34.56 5.02 37.62
C ILE A 405 -33.97 6.27 36.98
N ILE A 406 -34.45 7.44 37.39
CA ILE A 406 -33.96 8.74 36.96
C ILE A 406 -33.15 9.33 38.10
N GLU A 407 -31.83 9.13 38.07
CA GLU A 407 -30.91 9.68 39.07
C GLU A 407 -30.63 11.17 38.86
N PHE A 408 -30.34 11.88 39.96
CA PHE A 408 -29.91 13.28 39.99
C PHE A 408 -29.02 13.54 41.22
N ASN A 409 -28.52 14.77 41.35
CA ASN A 409 -27.70 15.16 42.50
C ASN A 409 -28.57 15.25 43.78
N PRO A 410 -28.26 14.50 44.86
CA PRO A 410 -29.03 14.48 46.12
C PRO A 410 -29.21 15.83 46.84
N LYS A 411 -28.48 16.87 46.45
CA LYS A 411 -28.72 18.24 46.92
C LYS A 411 -30.09 18.79 46.49
N PHE A 412 -30.65 18.26 45.42
CA PHE A 412 -31.94 18.65 44.84
C PHE A 412 -32.99 17.61 45.25
N GLU A 413 -33.30 17.57 46.54
CA GLU A 413 -34.23 16.61 47.12
C GLU A 413 -35.65 16.89 46.61
N ILE A 414 -36.21 15.96 45.83
CA ILE A 414 -37.60 16.05 45.37
C ILE A 414 -38.50 15.60 46.52
N GLU A 415 -39.23 16.56 47.07
CA GLU A 415 -40.06 16.34 48.26
C GLU A 415 -41.44 15.81 47.87
N ASP A 416 -42.10 16.37 46.85
CA ASP A 416 -43.36 15.82 46.32
C ASP A 416 -43.67 16.27 44.87
N ILE A 417 -44.60 15.56 44.22
CA ILE A 417 -44.80 15.54 42.76
C ILE A 417 -46.26 15.82 42.38
N ALA A 418 -46.47 16.82 41.52
CA ALA A 418 -47.77 17.15 40.94
C ALA A 418 -47.80 16.97 39.41
N TYR A 419 -48.99 16.77 38.83
CA TYR A 419 -49.20 16.65 37.39
C TYR A 419 -50.25 17.64 36.87
N ARG A 420 -49.91 18.40 35.82
CA ARG A 420 -50.80 19.40 35.19
C ARG A 420 -50.55 19.47 33.69
N LYS A 421 -51.62 19.44 32.88
CA LYS A 421 -51.60 19.73 31.43
C LYS A 421 -50.46 19.00 30.67
N GLY A 422 -50.27 17.70 30.91
CA GLY A 422 -49.26 16.86 30.24
C GLY A 422 -47.83 16.95 30.81
N LYS A 423 -47.64 17.62 31.96
CA LYS A 423 -46.33 17.88 32.54
C LYS A 423 -46.30 17.58 34.03
N PHE A 424 -45.11 17.21 34.48
CA PHE A 424 -44.79 16.93 35.87
C PHE A 424 -44.26 18.21 36.52
N TYR A 425 -44.52 18.40 37.79
CA TYR A 425 -44.06 19.54 38.57
C TYR A 425 -43.56 19.02 39.90
N PHE A 426 -42.44 19.54 40.38
CA PHE A 426 -41.76 19.04 41.56
C PHE A 426 -41.55 20.18 42.54
N ALA A 427 -41.92 19.96 43.81
CA ALA A 427 -41.39 20.75 44.90
C ALA A 427 -40.02 20.19 45.28
N VAL A 428 -38.98 21.02 45.17
CA VAL A 428 -37.59 20.60 45.38
C VAL A 428 -36.99 21.39 46.54
N LEU A 429 -36.53 20.66 47.56
CA LEU A 429 -35.73 21.20 48.64
C LEU A 429 -34.27 21.25 48.22
N ILE A 430 -33.68 22.45 48.27
CA ILE A 430 -32.26 22.68 48.08
C ILE A 430 -31.64 22.87 49.44
N MET A 431 -30.97 21.82 49.94
CA MET A 431 -30.25 21.87 51.21
C MET A 431 -29.18 22.97 51.18
N GLN A 432 -29.16 23.81 52.22
CA GLN A 432 -28.14 24.85 52.41
C GLN A 432 -27.49 24.70 53.80
N PRO A 433 -26.18 24.39 53.89
CA PRO A 433 -25.48 24.38 55.16
C PRO A 433 -25.48 25.76 55.83
N ASN A 434 -25.83 25.80 57.12
CA ASN A 434 -25.83 27.00 57.97
C ASN A 434 -26.71 28.16 57.45
N LYS A 435 -27.71 27.86 56.61
CA LYS A 435 -28.69 28.82 56.09
C LYS A 435 -30.07 28.16 56.03
N LYS A 436 -31.12 28.99 56.03
CA LYS A 436 -32.47 28.57 55.67
C LYS A 436 -32.39 27.82 54.33
N HIS A 437 -33.02 26.64 54.26
CA HIS A 437 -33.04 25.89 53.01
C HIS A 437 -33.78 26.69 51.93
N LYS A 438 -33.67 26.26 50.68
CA LYS A 438 -34.33 26.96 49.57
C LYS A 438 -35.29 26.01 48.90
N VAL A 439 -36.49 26.51 48.58
CA VAL A 439 -37.50 25.72 47.86
C VAL A 439 -37.59 26.26 46.44
N GLU A 440 -37.50 25.34 45.48
CA GLU A 440 -37.58 25.63 44.06
C GLU A 440 -38.67 24.75 43.43
N ILE A 441 -39.37 25.27 42.44
CA ILE A 441 -40.35 24.51 41.66
C ILE A 441 -39.67 24.13 40.35
N TYR A 442 -39.67 22.84 40.04
CA TYR A 442 -39.16 22.29 38.78
C TYR A 442 -40.31 21.79 37.91
N ILE A 443 -40.08 21.74 36.60
CA ILE A 443 -41.01 21.23 35.59
C ILE A 443 -40.37 20.08 34.81
N GLY A 444 -41.07 18.96 34.74
CA GLY A 444 -40.75 17.79 33.94
C GLY A 444 -41.60 17.72 32.68
N ASN A 445 -40.98 17.57 31.50
CA ASN A 445 -41.69 17.44 30.23
C ASN A 445 -41.29 16.13 29.50
N PRO A 446 -42.18 15.12 29.43
CA PRO A 446 -41.96 13.86 28.72
C PRO A 446 -41.45 13.99 27.28
N SER A 447 -41.80 15.08 26.59
CA SER A 447 -41.50 15.29 25.17
C SER A 447 -40.42 16.35 24.91
N LYS A 448 -39.76 16.87 25.95
CA LYS A 448 -38.72 17.91 25.80
C LYS A 448 -37.57 17.75 26.79
N SER A 449 -36.35 17.73 26.27
CA SER A 449 -35.12 17.94 27.04
C SER A 449 -34.82 19.43 27.22
N PHE A 450 -34.14 19.79 28.31
CA PHE A 450 -33.74 21.16 28.63
C PHE A 450 -32.22 21.29 28.75
N GLU A 451 -31.68 22.42 28.29
CA GLU A 451 -30.24 22.71 28.38
C GLU A 451 -29.79 22.95 29.84
N ASN A 452 -30.62 23.62 30.64
CA ASN A 452 -30.41 23.84 32.08
C ASN A 452 -31.21 22.81 32.90
N SER A 453 -31.03 21.53 32.57
CA SER A 453 -31.71 20.42 33.23
C SER A 453 -31.04 19.99 34.55
N LEU A 454 -31.76 19.18 35.32
CA LEU A 454 -31.26 18.56 36.55
C LEU A 454 -30.05 17.64 36.25
N ALA A 455 -30.02 17.01 35.07
CA ALA A 455 -28.86 16.22 34.60
C ALA A 455 -27.61 17.08 34.33
N THR A 456 -27.75 18.26 33.74
CA THR A 456 -26.60 19.18 33.60
C THR A 456 -26.09 19.70 34.94
N GLN A 457 -26.98 19.91 35.92
CA GLN A 457 -26.59 20.27 37.29
C GLN A 457 -25.90 19.10 38.02
N GLN A 458 -26.22 17.85 37.67
CA GLN A 458 -25.50 16.66 38.13
C GLN A 458 -24.09 16.58 37.49
N LEU A 459 -23.94 16.86 36.19
CA LEU A 459 -22.64 16.88 35.50
C LEU A 459 -21.67 17.94 36.07
N GLU A 460 -22.16 19.15 36.36
CA GLU A 460 -21.39 20.23 36.98
C GLU A 460 -20.93 19.92 38.41
N ALA A 461 -21.70 19.10 39.13
CA ALA A 461 -21.37 18.67 40.49
C ALA A 461 -20.46 17.44 40.54
N SER A 462 -20.57 16.53 39.56
CA SER A 462 -19.93 15.22 39.63
C SER A 462 -18.58 15.12 38.91
N PHE A 463 -18.40 15.68 37.70
CA PHE A 463 -17.16 15.43 36.92
C PHE A 463 -16.62 16.58 36.07
N LEU A 464 -17.46 17.35 35.36
CA LEU A 464 -16.99 18.41 34.46
C LEU A 464 -17.80 19.71 34.66
N LYS A 465 -17.11 20.80 35.00
CA LYS A 465 -17.70 22.14 34.85
C LYS A 465 -17.80 22.48 33.36
N THR A 466 -18.99 22.91 32.94
CA THR A 466 -19.29 23.33 31.57
C THR A 466 -18.45 24.54 31.12
N THR A 467 -18.04 25.39 32.06
CA THR A 467 -17.09 26.50 31.85
C THR A 467 -16.12 26.60 33.03
N GLY A 468 -14.83 26.39 32.79
CA GLY A 468 -13.73 26.68 33.72
C GLY A 468 -13.75 25.92 35.06
N GLY A 469 -12.98 24.84 35.18
CA GLY A 469 -12.85 24.11 36.44
C GLY A 469 -11.76 23.05 36.45
N ASN A 470 -11.42 22.58 37.65
CA ASN A 470 -10.60 21.39 37.84
C ASN A 470 -11.51 20.15 37.74
N LEU A 471 -11.04 19.11 37.03
CA LEU A 471 -11.63 17.79 37.07
C LEU A 471 -11.43 17.18 38.48
N THR A 472 -12.47 16.67 39.12
CA THR A 472 -12.38 15.98 40.41
C THR A 472 -12.65 14.49 40.25
N GLY A 473 -11.67 13.65 40.56
CA GLY A 473 -11.74 12.20 40.38
C GLY A 473 -10.87 11.69 39.22
N ALA A 474 -10.85 10.37 39.03
CA ALA A 474 -10.13 9.70 37.94
C ALA A 474 -11.13 9.24 36.86
N PRO A 475 -11.11 9.81 35.64
CA PRO A 475 -11.98 9.39 34.57
C PRO A 475 -11.49 8.05 34.01
N ILE A 476 -12.36 7.03 34.01
CA ILE A 476 -12.09 5.73 33.41
C ILE A 476 -12.81 5.67 32.05
N LEU A 477 -12.05 5.51 30.97
CA LEU A 477 -12.58 5.30 29.63
C LEU A 477 -12.55 3.81 29.28
N ALA A 478 -13.55 3.34 28.53
CA ALA A 478 -13.50 2.01 27.92
C ALA A 478 -12.51 1.98 26.74
N ASN A 479 -12.04 0.78 26.37
CA ASN A 479 -11.15 0.62 25.21
C ASN A 479 -11.80 1.17 23.93
N ASN A 480 -10.97 1.77 23.09
CA ASN A 480 -11.31 2.53 21.89
C ASN A 480 -12.17 3.80 22.10
N VAL A 481 -12.40 4.24 23.35
CA VAL A 481 -13.02 5.55 23.65
C VAL A 481 -11.92 6.60 23.87
N SER A 482 -12.08 7.77 23.24
CA SER A 482 -11.14 8.89 23.33
C SER A 482 -11.72 10.07 24.10
N LEU A 483 -10.91 10.75 24.90
CA LEU A 483 -11.18 12.15 25.26
C LEU A 483 -10.83 13.06 24.07
N GLN A 484 -11.69 14.02 23.76
CA GLN A 484 -11.58 14.87 22.56
C GLN A 484 -11.67 16.36 22.89
N ALA A 485 -11.02 17.19 22.06
CA ALA A 485 -11.14 18.65 22.07
C ALA A 485 -11.49 19.18 20.68
N LYS A 486 -12.11 20.36 20.60
CA LYS A 486 -12.39 21.01 19.31
C LYS A 486 -11.31 22.04 18.96
N ASP A 487 -10.96 22.13 17.68
CA ASP A 487 -10.11 23.21 17.16
C ASP A 487 -10.88 24.53 16.95
N THR A 488 -10.18 25.56 16.48
CA THR A 488 -10.76 26.89 16.19
C THR A 488 -11.78 26.91 15.04
N LYS A 489 -11.93 25.82 14.30
CA LYS A 489 -12.94 25.62 13.25
C LYS A 489 -14.11 24.75 13.72
N GLY A 490 -14.05 24.22 14.94
CA GLY A 490 -15.07 23.36 15.55
C GLY A 490 -14.90 21.86 15.29
N SER A 491 -13.85 21.45 14.57
CA SER A 491 -13.56 20.02 14.31
C SER A 491 -13.03 19.36 15.57
N ALA A 492 -13.48 18.13 15.86
CA ALA A 492 -13.09 17.38 17.06
C ALA A 492 -11.86 16.50 16.80
N HIS A 493 -10.94 16.49 17.77
CA HIS A 493 -9.62 15.86 17.72
C HIS A 493 -9.37 15.03 18.98
N HIS A 494 -8.77 13.85 18.84
CA HIS A 494 -8.41 12.98 19.98
C HIS A 494 -7.26 13.60 20.80
N LEU A 495 -7.46 13.74 22.11
CA LEU A 495 -6.41 14.07 23.06
C LEU A 495 -5.66 12.81 23.47
N PHE A 496 -6.39 11.80 23.97
CA PHE A 496 -5.85 10.50 24.37
C PHE A 496 -6.91 9.40 24.31
N ARG A 497 -6.48 8.17 24.01
CA ARG A 497 -7.31 6.94 24.03
C ARG A 497 -6.47 5.71 24.39
N ILE A 498 -7.13 4.65 24.84
CA ILE A 498 -6.59 3.29 24.84
C ILE A 498 -7.23 2.56 23.65
N THR A 499 -6.47 1.82 22.84
CA THR A 499 -7.01 1.10 21.68
C THR A 499 -7.65 -0.24 22.06
N ASP A 500 -8.26 -0.91 21.08
CA ASP A 500 -8.67 -2.32 21.15
C ASP A 500 -7.51 -3.31 21.41
N LYS A 501 -6.26 -2.85 21.27
CA LYS A 501 -5.02 -3.61 21.48
C LYS A 501 -4.23 -3.11 22.70
N ASP A 502 -4.91 -2.43 23.62
CA ASP A 502 -4.35 -1.85 24.85
C ASP A 502 -3.19 -0.84 24.65
N ASN A 503 -2.99 -0.32 23.43
CA ASN A 503 -2.03 0.75 23.18
C ASN A 503 -2.60 2.09 23.68
N PHE A 504 -1.83 2.82 24.47
CA PHE A 504 -2.14 4.21 24.84
C PHE A 504 -1.65 5.17 23.75
N GLU A 505 -2.56 5.91 23.13
CA GLU A 505 -2.27 6.88 22.07
C GLU A 505 -2.57 8.31 22.54
N ILE A 506 -1.74 9.27 22.08
CA ILE A 506 -1.86 10.71 22.38
C ILE A 506 -1.79 11.51 21.07
N GLY A 507 -2.78 12.36 20.82
CA GLY A 507 -2.86 13.23 19.64
C GLY A 507 -3.29 12.54 18.34
N MET A 508 -3.30 13.30 17.23
CA MET A 508 -3.68 12.85 15.88
C MET A 508 -2.72 13.38 14.81
N ALA A 509 -2.74 12.79 13.61
CA ALA A 509 -1.85 13.16 12.50
C ALA A 509 -2.12 14.55 11.87
N ASP A 510 -3.32 15.10 12.08
CA ASP A 510 -3.78 16.41 11.60
C ASP A 510 -3.59 17.55 12.62
N THR A 511 -3.12 17.24 13.83
CA THR A 511 -2.90 18.21 14.91
C THR A 511 -1.46 18.17 15.44
N ARG A 512 -0.95 19.34 15.84
CA ARG A 512 0.39 19.46 16.43
C ARG A 512 0.34 19.16 17.92
N LEU A 513 0.89 18.01 18.32
CA LEU A 513 1.13 17.71 19.74
C LEU A 513 2.29 18.57 20.29
N ILE A 514 2.06 19.25 21.41
CA ILE A 514 3.08 20.03 22.14
C ILE A 514 2.98 19.68 23.62
N PHE A 515 4.06 19.17 24.20
CA PHE A 515 4.18 19.00 25.65
C PHE A 515 4.70 20.30 26.26
N VAL A 516 3.99 20.83 27.28
CA VAL A 516 4.34 22.07 27.97
C VAL A 516 4.64 21.75 29.44
N GLY A 517 5.91 21.85 29.85
CA GLY A 517 6.37 21.55 31.20
C GLY A 517 7.90 21.58 31.30
N LYS A 518 8.44 21.53 32.52
CA LYS A 518 9.90 21.56 32.78
C LYS A 518 10.59 20.20 32.60
N THR A 519 9.85 19.11 32.77
CA THR A 519 10.34 17.73 32.66
C THR A 519 9.27 16.83 32.05
N LEU A 520 9.71 15.80 31.33
CA LEU A 520 8.91 14.64 30.93
C LEU A 520 9.41 13.42 31.71
N GLU A 521 8.52 12.77 32.43
CA GLU A 521 8.83 11.68 33.37
C GLU A 521 7.93 10.47 33.12
N VAL A 522 8.48 9.26 33.22
CA VAL A 522 7.76 7.98 33.12
C VAL A 522 7.83 7.25 34.44
N TYR A 523 6.67 6.85 34.95
CA TYR A 523 6.54 6.11 36.20
C TYR A 523 6.45 4.61 35.96
N ASP A 524 7.45 3.86 36.43
CA ASP A 524 7.43 2.40 36.46
C ASP A 524 6.69 1.94 37.73
N ARG A 525 5.43 1.52 37.56
CA ARG A 525 4.57 1.02 38.65
C ARG A 525 5.15 -0.22 39.32
N THR A 526 5.81 -1.12 38.57
CA THR A 526 6.36 -2.37 39.08
C THR A 526 7.57 -2.14 39.95
N LYS A 527 8.40 -1.14 39.62
CA LYS A 527 9.56 -0.72 40.41
C LYS A 527 9.26 0.40 41.41
N ASN A 528 8.02 0.90 41.45
CA ASN A 528 7.61 2.09 42.22
C ASN A 528 8.56 3.28 42.03
N LYS A 529 8.97 3.54 40.77
CA LYS A 529 10.05 4.51 40.46
C LYS A 529 9.73 5.36 39.25
N THR A 530 9.77 6.68 39.46
CA THR A 530 9.76 7.66 38.36
C THR A 530 11.15 7.81 37.76
N THR A 531 11.22 7.77 36.42
CA THR A 531 12.45 7.97 35.64
C THR A 531 12.24 9.14 34.68
N ARG A 532 13.20 10.07 34.62
CA ARG A 532 13.17 11.19 33.67
C ARG A 532 13.46 10.70 32.27
N VAL A 533 12.69 11.19 31.30
CA VAL A 533 12.86 10.94 29.87
C VAL A 533 13.45 12.16 29.19
N LEU A 534 13.01 13.38 29.57
CA LEU A 534 13.57 14.65 29.11
C LEU A 534 13.53 15.72 30.21
N ASN A 535 14.55 16.57 30.26
CA ASN A 535 14.61 17.83 30.99
C ASN A 535 15.30 18.92 30.13
N GLU A 536 15.33 20.18 30.60
CA GLU A 536 15.93 21.31 29.86
C GLU A 536 17.43 21.14 29.50
N LEU A 537 18.18 20.33 30.25
CA LEU A 537 19.59 19.99 30.00
C LEU A 537 19.75 18.82 29.01
N ASP A 538 18.78 17.88 28.97
CA ASP A 538 18.86 16.68 28.11
C ASP A 538 18.73 17.01 26.62
N ILE A 539 18.12 18.17 26.29
CA ILE A 539 18.09 18.75 24.95
C ILE A 539 19.52 19.15 24.58
N GLY A 540 20.17 18.27 23.85
CA GLY A 540 21.54 18.42 23.42
C GLY A 540 22.60 17.64 24.20
N GLU A 541 22.21 16.69 25.05
CA GLU A 541 23.13 15.62 25.47
C GLU A 541 22.61 14.25 25.00
N THR A 542 21.33 13.95 25.23
CA THR A 542 20.73 12.66 24.86
C THR A 542 19.90 12.73 23.58
N ILE A 543 19.19 13.84 23.35
CA ILE A 543 18.56 14.15 22.05
C ILE A 543 19.21 15.41 21.49
N LEU A 544 19.97 15.27 20.41
CA LEU A 544 20.66 16.39 19.78
C LEU A 544 19.66 17.41 19.25
N SER A 545 19.74 18.66 19.73
CA SER A 545 19.11 19.79 19.05
C SER A 545 19.73 19.96 17.66
N LYS A 546 19.04 20.55 16.68
CA LYS A 546 19.65 20.74 15.35
C LYS A 546 21.00 21.47 15.43
N ALA A 547 21.10 22.51 16.25
CA ALA A 547 22.34 23.24 16.48
C ALA A 547 23.45 22.33 17.04
N LYS A 548 23.15 21.53 18.08
CA LYS A 548 24.13 20.60 18.66
C LYS A 548 24.41 19.37 17.79
N ALA A 549 23.52 18.97 16.88
CA ALA A 549 23.83 17.97 15.85
C ALA A 549 24.84 18.53 14.83
N ASP A 550 24.67 19.79 14.42
CA ASP A 550 25.63 20.51 13.56
C ASP A 550 26.96 20.81 14.30
N GLU A 551 26.98 20.76 15.64
CA GLU A 551 28.16 21.01 16.50
C GLU A 551 28.91 19.72 16.89
N ALA A 552 28.19 18.63 17.21
CA ALA A 552 28.74 17.34 17.62
C ALA A 552 29.21 16.46 16.44
N TYR A 553 28.69 16.67 15.23
CA TYR A 553 29.07 15.94 14.01
C TYR A 553 29.79 16.83 13.00
N PHE A 554 30.89 17.45 13.43
CA PHE A 554 31.78 18.34 12.68
C PHE A 554 31.08 19.59 12.07
N PRO A 555 31.46 20.82 12.47
CA PRO A 555 30.85 22.01 11.92
C PRO A 555 31.03 22.07 10.40
N LYS A 556 29.96 22.49 9.71
CA LYS A 556 29.85 22.48 8.23
C LYS A 556 30.96 23.26 7.50
N ALA A 557 31.68 24.13 8.22
CA ALA A 557 33.01 24.64 7.87
C ALA A 557 33.76 25.07 9.14
N GLY A 558 35.08 24.84 9.21
CA GLY A 558 36.00 25.58 10.08
C GLY A 558 36.06 25.19 11.57
N GLY A 559 36.01 23.91 11.92
CA GLY A 559 36.22 23.43 13.31
C GLY A 559 37.63 22.87 13.55
N GLU A 560 38.12 22.99 14.79
CA GLU A 560 39.33 22.32 15.29
C GLU A 560 38.97 21.10 16.14
N VAL A 561 39.78 20.04 16.06
CA VAL A 561 39.62 18.83 16.90
C VAL A 561 40.63 18.90 18.06
N SER A 562 40.16 19.21 19.26
CA SER A 562 41.00 19.42 20.45
C SER A 562 41.38 18.13 21.19
N GLY A 563 41.47 16.98 20.50
CA GLY A 563 41.69 15.67 21.11
C GLY A 563 42.14 14.60 20.11
N ALA A 564 42.46 13.40 20.61
CA ALA A 564 42.92 12.29 19.78
C ALA A 564 41.77 11.62 19.02
N ILE A 565 41.94 11.45 17.70
CA ILE A 565 41.02 10.68 16.86
C ILE A 565 41.46 9.21 16.89
N ILE A 566 40.61 8.33 17.46
CA ILE A 566 40.85 6.87 17.48
C ILE A 566 40.02 6.23 16.36
N LEU A 567 40.69 5.55 15.44
CA LEU A 567 40.08 4.86 14.30
C LEU A 567 40.24 3.33 14.45
N PRO A 568 39.21 2.52 14.14
CA PRO A 568 39.40 1.08 13.96
C PRO A 568 40.28 0.76 12.74
N ASN A 569 40.99 -0.36 12.78
CA ASN A 569 41.76 -0.84 11.63
C ASN A 569 40.86 -0.98 10.37
N GLY A 570 41.40 -0.55 9.23
CA GLY A 570 40.70 -0.51 7.94
C GLY A 570 39.87 0.76 7.70
N ILE A 571 39.62 1.58 8.72
CA ILE A 571 38.81 2.81 8.61
C ILE A 571 39.71 4.03 8.34
N SER A 572 39.30 4.86 7.37
CA SER A 572 40.04 6.05 6.94
C SER A 572 39.35 7.35 7.32
N VAL A 573 40.12 8.37 7.70
CA VAL A 573 39.68 9.77 7.57
C VAL A 573 39.70 10.13 6.09
N GLN A 574 38.61 10.75 5.61
CA GLN A 574 38.46 11.17 4.21
C GLN A 574 38.26 12.68 4.10
N ALA A 575 38.81 13.27 3.05
CA ALA A 575 38.58 14.67 2.67
C ALA A 575 38.02 14.72 1.24
N LYS A 576 37.30 15.79 0.90
CA LYS A 576 36.81 16.00 -0.47
C LYS A 576 37.80 16.84 -1.27
N ASP A 577 38.00 16.48 -2.54
CA ASP A 577 38.69 17.35 -3.50
C ASP A 577 37.82 18.53 -3.92
N SER A 578 38.39 19.42 -4.74
CA SER A 578 37.69 20.60 -5.29
C SER A 578 36.51 20.27 -6.22
N LYS A 579 36.31 18.99 -6.58
CA LYS A 579 35.17 18.48 -7.37
C LYS A 579 34.14 17.74 -6.50
N GLY A 580 34.40 17.60 -5.20
CA GLY A 580 33.53 16.94 -4.23
C GLY A 580 33.74 15.42 -4.08
N SER A 581 34.72 14.84 -4.79
CA SER A 581 35.07 13.41 -4.66
C SER A 581 35.78 13.17 -3.33
N ALA A 582 35.44 12.09 -2.63
CA ALA A 582 36.06 11.75 -1.35
C ALA A 582 37.34 10.92 -1.55
N HIS A 583 38.42 11.30 -0.85
CA HIS A 583 39.75 10.72 -0.91
C HIS A 583 40.26 10.39 0.50
N HIS A 584 41.01 9.30 0.67
CA HIS A 584 41.65 8.94 1.93
C HIS A 584 42.76 9.94 2.28
N VAL A 585 42.70 10.53 3.48
CA VAL A 585 43.77 11.37 4.04
C VAL A 585 44.77 10.47 4.76
N PHE A 586 44.29 9.66 5.72
CA PHE A 586 45.08 8.62 6.37
C PHE A 586 44.20 7.49 6.92
N ARG A 587 44.79 6.31 7.11
CA ARG A 587 44.19 5.15 7.80
C ARG A 587 45.25 4.25 8.43
N ILE A 588 44.85 3.47 9.43
CA ILE A 588 45.61 2.28 9.85
C ILE A 588 45.03 1.07 9.11
N THR A 589 45.86 0.29 8.42
CA THR A 589 45.41 -0.91 7.72
C THR A 589 45.17 -2.07 8.69
N ASN A 590 44.53 -3.14 8.22
CA ASN A 590 44.41 -4.38 9.01
C ASN A 590 45.77 -5.06 9.27
N GLY A 591 46.85 -4.66 8.58
CA GLY A 591 48.22 -5.05 8.86
C GLY A 591 48.95 -4.17 9.88
N ASN A 592 48.25 -3.22 10.52
CA ASN A 592 48.79 -2.19 11.43
C ASN A 592 49.72 -1.17 10.76
N ASN A 593 49.70 -1.03 9.43
CA ASN A 593 50.47 -0.03 8.69
C ASN A 593 49.71 1.30 8.64
N LEU A 594 50.40 2.44 8.86
CA LEU A 594 49.84 3.77 8.62
C LEU A 594 49.99 4.14 7.14
N GLU A 595 48.88 4.25 6.42
CA GLU A 595 48.84 4.75 5.05
C GLU A 595 48.36 6.21 5.04
N ILE A 596 49.00 7.06 4.23
CA ILE A 596 48.66 8.49 4.09
C ILE A 596 48.56 8.86 2.60
N GLY A 597 47.38 9.31 2.17
CA GLY A 597 47.04 9.67 0.79
C GLY A 597 46.55 8.51 -0.10
N MET A 598 46.29 8.81 -1.37
CA MET A 598 45.88 7.86 -2.41
C MET A 598 46.69 8.03 -3.70
N ALA A 599 46.70 7.01 -4.56
CA ALA A 599 47.47 7.03 -5.82
C ALA A 599 47.00 8.10 -6.83
N ASP A 600 45.77 8.59 -6.72
CA ASP A 600 45.14 9.61 -7.56
C ASP A 600 45.15 11.02 -6.95
N THR A 601 45.66 11.19 -5.72
CA THR A 601 45.82 12.48 -5.06
C THR A 601 47.26 12.75 -4.63
N ARG A 602 47.76 13.96 -4.89
CA ARG A 602 49.11 14.35 -4.52
C ARG A 602 49.21 14.68 -3.03
N THR A 603 49.74 13.78 -2.22
CA THR A 603 50.10 14.05 -0.82
C THR A 603 51.25 15.07 -0.75
N ILE A 604 51.08 16.13 0.05
CA ILE A 604 52.12 17.12 0.36
C ILE A 604 52.10 17.37 1.86
N PHE A 605 53.21 17.06 2.54
CA PHE A 605 53.41 17.45 3.94
C PHE A 605 53.94 18.88 3.99
N VAL A 606 53.27 19.76 4.74
CA VAL A 606 53.62 21.18 4.85
C VAL A 606 53.93 21.50 6.32
N GLY A 607 55.20 21.74 6.63
CA GLY A 607 55.70 22.00 7.97
C GLY A 607 57.16 22.49 7.93
N LYS A 608 57.71 22.94 9.07
CA LYS A 608 59.13 23.34 9.15
C LYS A 608 60.06 22.13 9.22
N THR A 609 59.62 21.06 9.89
CA THR A 609 60.28 19.78 10.05
C THR A 609 59.25 18.66 9.91
N LEU A 610 59.72 17.45 9.63
CA LEU A 610 58.94 16.21 9.71
C LEU A 610 59.72 15.26 10.63
N GLU A 611 59.06 14.73 11.65
CA GLU A 611 59.73 14.10 12.80
C GLU A 611 59.01 12.80 13.19
N ASN A 612 59.78 11.78 13.53
CA ASN A 612 59.32 10.48 14.03
C ASN A 612 59.61 10.39 15.54
N TYR A 613 58.58 10.14 16.34
CA TYR A 613 58.75 9.87 17.77
C TYR A 613 58.84 8.38 18.02
N ASP A 614 59.98 7.90 18.53
CA ASP A 614 60.11 6.52 18.99
C ASP A 614 59.66 6.43 20.46
N ARG A 615 58.57 5.69 20.67
CA ARG A 615 57.99 5.50 22.01
C ARG A 615 58.83 4.57 22.89
N SER A 616 59.73 3.77 22.32
CA SER A 616 60.53 2.79 23.05
C SER A 616 61.69 3.41 23.84
N ASP A 617 62.27 4.50 23.33
CA ASP A 617 63.32 5.28 24.01
C ASP A 617 62.88 6.70 24.43
N GLY A 618 61.69 7.13 24.00
CA GLY A 618 61.10 8.43 24.32
C GLY A 618 61.73 9.59 23.55
N ARG A 619 62.38 9.35 22.40
CA ARG A 619 63.09 10.36 21.62
C ARG A 619 62.37 10.73 20.33
N ILE A 620 62.57 11.96 19.89
CA ILE A 620 62.13 12.46 18.59
C ILE A 620 63.33 12.46 17.64
N TYR A 621 63.13 11.90 16.45
CA TYR A 621 64.10 11.78 15.38
C TYR A 621 63.60 12.57 14.16
N ASN A 622 64.44 13.40 13.54
CA ASN A 622 64.05 14.06 12.29
C ASN A 622 63.91 13.01 11.17
N ILE A 623 62.75 12.96 10.52
CA ILE A 623 62.58 12.23 9.26
C ILE A 623 63.27 13.06 8.18
N LEU A 624 64.43 12.58 7.70
CA LEU A 624 65.28 13.29 6.74
C LEU A 624 64.49 13.76 5.52
N THR A 625 64.20 15.06 5.47
CA THR A 625 63.65 15.70 4.26
C THR A 625 64.80 16.11 3.34
N ALA A 626 64.50 16.39 2.07
CA ALA A 626 65.52 16.83 1.10
C ALA A 626 66.22 18.17 1.47
N LYS A 627 65.79 18.84 2.55
CA LYS A 627 66.39 20.07 3.07
C LYS A 627 67.31 19.84 4.27
N ASP A 628 67.31 18.64 4.86
CA ASP A 628 68.18 18.24 5.99
C ASP A 628 69.59 17.78 5.54
N ALA A 629 70.02 18.22 4.36
CA ALA A 629 71.34 17.95 3.79
C ALA A 629 72.52 18.50 4.61
N TYR A 630 72.26 19.21 5.72
CA TYR A 630 73.29 19.68 6.65
C TYR A 630 73.75 18.59 7.64
N LEU A 631 72.86 17.72 8.13
CA LEU A 631 73.29 16.55 8.91
C LEU A 631 73.91 15.46 8.03
N LYS A 632 73.68 15.52 6.71
CA LYS A 632 74.44 14.72 5.76
C LYS A 632 75.94 15.02 5.86
N SER A 633 76.40 16.26 6.06
CA SER A 633 77.85 16.49 6.21
C SER A 633 78.40 15.93 7.52
N GLU A 634 77.67 15.96 8.65
CA GLU A 634 78.20 15.44 9.92
C GLU A 634 78.14 13.90 10.00
N VAL A 635 77.09 13.29 9.44
CA VAL A 635 77.00 11.84 9.26
C VAL A 635 77.99 11.38 8.20
N ASP A 636 78.11 12.06 7.06
CA ASP A 636 79.16 11.76 6.08
C ASP A 636 80.55 12.00 6.67
N THR A 637 80.79 13.01 7.52
CA THR A 637 82.08 13.22 8.21
C THR A 637 82.38 12.09 9.19
N LYS A 638 81.48 11.70 10.10
CA LYS A 638 81.72 10.58 11.03
C LYS A 638 81.81 9.23 10.31
N LEU A 639 81.02 9.03 9.25
CA LEU A 639 81.11 7.88 8.36
C LEU A 639 82.41 7.91 7.53
N THR A 640 82.96 9.09 7.23
CA THR A 640 84.25 9.30 6.54
C THR A 640 85.41 9.14 7.51
N GLU A 641 85.33 9.56 8.77
CA GLU A 641 86.33 9.28 9.81
C GLU A 641 86.43 7.77 10.08
N ILE A 642 85.29 7.08 10.21
CA ILE A 642 85.25 5.62 10.36
C ILE A 642 85.73 4.90 9.09
N LYS A 643 85.37 5.37 7.89
CA LYS A 643 85.89 4.82 6.61
C LYS A 643 87.38 5.13 6.39
N ASN A 644 87.88 6.28 6.84
CA ASN A 644 89.29 6.67 6.74
C ASN A 644 90.17 5.95 7.77
N THR A 645 89.58 5.46 8.87
CA THR A 645 90.32 4.72 9.92
C THR A 645 90.44 3.21 9.59
N LEU A 646 89.58 2.65 8.74
CA LEU A 646 89.54 1.20 8.45
C LEU A 646 89.53 0.81 6.95
N GLY A 647 89.47 1.78 6.03
CA GLY A 647 89.39 1.57 4.57
C GLY A 647 90.67 1.90 3.79
N ASN A 648 91.78 2.09 4.51
CA ASN A 648 93.14 2.38 4.07
C ASN A 648 93.37 3.69 3.29
N THR A 649 94.35 4.45 3.80
CA THR A 649 95.38 5.06 2.94
C THR A 649 96.01 3.96 2.08
N PHE A 650 95.56 3.81 0.84
CA PHE A 650 96.36 3.09 -0.14
C PHE A 650 97.22 4.07 -0.92
N ASN A 651 98.51 3.79 -0.78
CA ASN A 651 99.53 3.77 -1.83
C ASN A 651 99.04 3.19 -3.19
N GLN A 652 100.00 2.94 -4.08
CA GLN A 652 99.80 2.42 -5.44
C GLN A 652 98.81 1.24 -5.57
N THR A 653 98.65 0.38 -4.54
CA THR A 653 97.94 -0.89 -4.66
C THR A 653 96.39 -0.79 -4.66
N GLN A 654 95.72 0.34 -4.31
CA GLN A 654 94.28 0.53 -4.60
C GLN A 654 94.04 1.18 -5.96
N ALA A 655 95.03 1.88 -6.53
CA ALA A 655 94.91 2.34 -7.90
C ALA A 655 94.70 1.14 -8.83
N ASP A 656 95.36 0.02 -8.51
CA ASP A 656 95.23 -1.28 -9.14
C ASP A 656 93.91 -2.05 -8.84
N GLU A 657 93.04 -1.55 -7.96
CA GLU A 657 91.68 -2.11 -7.74
C GLU A 657 90.55 -1.22 -8.24
N ARG A 658 90.76 0.11 -8.27
CA ARG A 658 89.72 1.10 -8.65
C ARG A 658 89.88 1.68 -10.05
N TYR A 659 91.03 1.47 -10.67
CA TYR A 659 91.29 1.75 -12.08
C TYR A 659 91.78 0.46 -12.76
N LEU A 660 91.75 0.42 -14.09
CA LEU A 660 92.29 -0.72 -14.83
C LEU A 660 93.81 -0.81 -14.55
N GLN A 661 94.27 -1.92 -13.99
CA GLN A 661 95.69 -2.17 -13.73
C GLN A 661 96.51 -1.93 -14.99
N LEU A 662 97.64 -1.22 -14.87
CA LEU A 662 98.55 -0.96 -15.98
C LEU A 662 99.16 -2.26 -16.57
N SER A 663 99.05 -3.38 -15.86
CA SER A 663 99.39 -4.73 -16.32
C SER A 663 98.67 -5.79 -15.49
N GLY A 664 97.89 -6.68 -16.13
CA GLY A 664 97.53 -8.00 -15.57
C GLY A 664 96.18 -8.14 -14.84
N GLY A 665 95.33 -7.11 -14.78
CA GLY A 665 94.04 -7.15 -14.08
C GLY A 665 92.83 -7.57 -14.91
N SER A 666 91.78 -8.08 -14.26
CA SER A 666 90.47 -8.38 -14.88
C SER A 666 89.41 -7.34 -14.49
N LEU A 667 88.71 -6.76 -15.47
CA LEU A 667 87.56 -5.88 -15.21
C LEU A 667 86.34 -6.70 -14.75
N THR A 668 85.90 -6.51 -13.51
CA THR A 668 84.70 -7.14 -12.94
C THR A 668 83.54 -6.14 -12.85
N GLY A 669 82.91 -5.87 -14.00
CA GLY A 669 81.76 -4.97 -14.12
C GLY A 669 81.50 -4.52 -15.54
N ALA A 670 80.51 -3.64 -15.74
CA ALA A 670 80.27 -2.98 -17.03
C ALA A 670 81.07 -1.67 -17.10
N LEU A 671 82.00 -1.56 -18.06
CA LEU A 671 82.55 -0.27 -18.46
C LEU A 671 81.52 0.47 -19.33
N ILE A 672 81.44 1.81 -19.18
CA ILE A 672 80.48 2.67 -19.88
C ILE A 672 81.16 3.90 -20.50
N LEU A 673 81.69 3.77 -21.73
CA LEU A 673 82.13 4.89 -22.61
C LEU A 673 80.94 5.65 -23.27
N PRO A 674 81.06 6.95 -23.63
CA PRO A 674 80.10 7.67 -24.49
C PRO A 674 80.18 7.36 -26.00
N ASN A 675 79.22 7.80 -26.80
CA ASN A 675 79.20 7.63 -28.27
C ASN A 675 80.36 8.39 -28.93
N ASN A 676 80.86 7.82 -30.02
CA ASN A 676 82.12 8.16 -30.69
C ASN A 676 83.38 8.07 -29.80
N VAL A 677 83.28 7.65 -28.54
CA VAL A 677 84.46 7.35 -27.70
C VAL A 677 84.78 5.86 -27.82
N SER A 678 85.97 5.58 -28.34
CA SER A 678 86.46 4.21 -28.56
C SER A 678 87.31 3.70 -27.39
N LEU A 679 87.21 2.41 -27.09
CA LEU A 679 88.31 1.70 -26.44
C LEU A 679 89.44 1.54 -27.47
N GLN A 680 90.67 1.91 -27.12
CA GLN A 680 91.83 1.85 -28.03
C GLN A 680 92.89 0.88 -27.51
N ALA A 681 93.51 0.15 -28.43
CA ALA A 681 94.67 -0.70 -28.19
C ALA A 681 95.89 -0.19 -28.97
N LYS A 682 97.08 -0.68 -28.61
CA LYS A 682 98.33 -0.39 -29.33
C LYS A 682 98.71 -1.54 -30.25
N ASP A 683 99.17 -1.22 -31.46
CA ASP A 683 99.85 -2.20 -32.33
C ASP A 683 101.30 -2.47 -31.86
N SER A 684 101.97 -3.42 -32.52
CA SER A 684 103.36 -3.78 -32.23
C SER A 684 104.40 -2.70 -32.60
N LYS A 685 103.98 -1.56 -33.17
CA LYS A 685 104.80 -0.39 -33.50
C LYS A 685 104.44 0.83 -32.63
N GLY A 686 103.48 0.72 -31.71
CA GLY A 686 103.02 1.79 -30.82
C GLY A 686 101.93 2.70 -31.39
N GLY A 687 101.36 2.40 -32.57
CA GLY A 687 100.18 3.09 -33.11
C GLY A 687 98.91 2.78 -32.31
N SER A 688 98.01 3.76 -32.15
CA SER A 688 96.71 3.55 -31.49
C SER A 688 95.62 3.17 -32.49
N HIS A 689 94.87 2.11 -32.20
CA HIS A 689 93.78 1.58 -33.04
C HIS A 689 92.50 1.36 -32.22
N HIS A 690 91.33 1.50 -32.84
CA HIS A 690 90.05 1.30 -32.15
C HIS A 690 89.68 -0.19 -32.06
N VAL A 691 89.43 -0.70 -30.85
CA VAL A 691 88.95 -2.08 -30.64
C VAL A 691 87.45 -2.16 -30.91
N PHE A 692 86.67 -1.27 -30.27
CA PHE A 692 85.30 -0.98 -30.65
C PHE A 692 84.84 0.41 -30.16
N ARG A 693 83.75 0.90 -30.74
CA ARG A 693 83.00 2.08 -30.29
C ARG A 693 81.52 1.94 -30.66
N ILE A 694 80.63 2.60 -29.92
CA ILE A 694 79.30 2.91 -30.43
C ILE A 694 79.36 4.31 -31.07
N THR A 695 78.90 4.45 -32.30
CA THR A 695 78.90 5.74 -33.02
C THR A 695 77.74 6.64 -32.59
N ASN A 696 77.77 7.91 -32.97
CA ASN A 696 76.64 8.85 -32.77
C ASN A 696 75.32 8.46 -33.51
N LYS A 697 75.27 7.30 -34.17
CA LYS A 697 74.06 6.70 -34.79
C LYS A 697 73.74 5.32 -34.17
N ASP A 698 74.31 5.03 -33.02
CA ASP A 698 74.13 3.82 -32.21
C ASP A 698 74.59 2.50 -32.86
N ASN A 699 75.26 2.58 -34.01
CA ASN A 699 75.97 1.46 -34.60
C ASN A 699 77.21 1.11 -33.77
N LEU A 700 77.34 -0.17 -33.37
CA LEU A 700 78.54 -0.75 -32.79
C LEU A 700 79.54 -1.09 -33.90
N GLU A 701 80.66 -0.36 -33.95
CA GLU A 701 81.78 -0.63 -34.86
C GLU A 701 82.88 -1.40 -34.10
N ILE A 702 83.40 -2.47 -34.70
CA ILE A 702 84.43 -3.36 -34.11
C ILE A 702 85.53 -3.61 -35.16
N GLY A 703 86.77 -3.21 -34.88
CA GLY A 703 87.87 -3.15 -35.85
C GLY A 703 87.71 -2.03 -36.92
N MET A 704 88.76 -1.79 -37.72
CA MET A 704 88.80 -0.79 -38.81
C MET A 704 89.72 -1.19 -40.04
N ALA A 705 90.84 -0.49 -40.38
CA ALA A 705 91.44 -0.47 -41.74
C ALA A 705 92.98 -0.71 -42.06
N ASP A 706 93.92 -1.05 -41.15
CA ASP A 706 95.22 -1.72 -41.44
C ASP A 706 95.48 -3.14 -40.80
N THR A 707 95.22 -3.40 -39.51
CA THR A 707 95.82 -4.52 -38.71
C THR A 707 94.81 -5.59 -38.17
N ARG A 708 95.01 -6.93 -38.23
CA ARG A 708 93.93 -8.00 -38.39
C ARG A 708 93.03 -8.56 -37.20
N THR A 709 91.71 -8.24 -37.13
CA THR A 709 90.54 -8.70 -36.31
C THR A 709 90.06 -10.16 -36.46
N LEU A 710 89.92 -10.88 -35.35
CA LEU A 710 89.50 -12.29 -35.31
C LEU A 710 88.64 -12.56 -34.07
N PHE A 711 87.42 -13.08 -34.26
CA PHE A 711 86.60 -13.60 -33.16
C PHE A 711 86.98 -15.08 -32.93
N VAL A 712 87.22 -15.47 -31.67
CA VAL A 712 87.67 -16.81 -31.29
C VAL A 712 86.79 -17.34 -30.15
N GLY A 713 86.01 -18.37 -30.42
CA GLY A 713 85.05 -18.97 -29.48
C GLY A 713 84.34 -20.19 -30.10
N LYS A 714 83.64 -20.99 -29.28
CA LYS A 714 82.93 -22.21 -29.76
C LYS A 714 81.55 -21.94 -30.36
N THR A 715 80.84 -20.95 -29.85
CA THR A 715 79.58 -20.42 -30.41
C THR A 715 79.62 -18.90 -30.41
N PHE A 716 78.86 -18.28 -31.30
CA PHE A 716 78.60 -16.85 -31.32
C PHE A 716 77.08 -16.66 -31.36
N GLU A 717 76.56 -15.81 -30.48
CA GLU A 717 75.13 -15.78 -30.17
C GLU A 717 74.67 -14.32 -30.05
N TYR A 718 73.59 -14.00 -30.77
CA TYR A 718 72.92 -12.72 -30.79
C TYR A 718 71.73 -12.77 -29.84
N PHE A 719 71.70 -11.90 -28.84
CA PHE A 719 70.58 -11.78 -27.93
C PHE A 719 69.65 -10.66 -28.40
N ASP A 720 68.46 -11.02 -28.89
CA ASP A 720 67.44 -10.03 -29.19
C ASP A 720 66.72 -9.67 -27.89
N ARG A 721 66.73 -8.38 -27.54
CA ARG A 721 66.07 -7.87 -26.32
C ARG A 721 64.57 -7.69 -26.50
N THR A 722 64.06 -7.78 -27.73
CA THR A 722 62.66 -7.52 -28.08
C THR A 722 61.78 -8.73 -27.76
N ASP A 723 62.30 -9.94 -27.96
CA ASP A 723 61.69 -11.21 -27.51
C ASP A 723 62.45 -11.84 -26.31
N ASN A 724 63.58 -11.26 -25.93
CA ASN A 724 64.43 -11.70 -24.83
C ASN A 724 64.96 -13.13 -25.02
N GLN A 725 65.23 -13.53 -26.26
CA GLN A 725 65.84 -14.82 -26.62
C GLN A 725 67.27 -14.67 -27.17
N THR A 726 68.07 -15.70 -26.90
CA THR A 726 69.43 -15.82 -27.44
C THR A 726 69.40 -16.70 -28.69
N TYR A 727 69.61 -16.07 -29.84
CA TYR A 727 69.74 -16.71 -31.13
C TYR A 727 71.19 -17.06 -31.40
N ARG A 728 71.50 -18.34 -31.63
CA ARG A 728 72.83 -18.71 -32.11
C ARG A 728 73.03 -18.19 -33.53
N VAL A 729 74.08 -17.37 -33.72
CA VAL A 729 74.48 -16.90 -35.05
C VAL A 729 75.01 -18.11 -35.82
N ALA A 730 74.45 -18.33 -37.01
CA ALA A 730 74.73 -19.52 -37.81
C ALA A 730 76.22 -19.59 -38.17
N THR A 731 76.86 -20.70 -37.82
CA THR A 731 78.22 -21.01 -38.27
C THR A 731 78.19 -21.47 -39.72
N GLU A 732 79.36 -21.56 -40.37
CA GLU A 732 79.48 -22.13 -41.72
C GLU A 732 78.96 -23.58 -41.82
N LYS A 733 78.83 -24.29 -40.69
CA LYS A 733 78.20 -25.62 -40.60
C LYS A 733 76.67 -25.55 -40.60
N ASP A 734 76.09 -24.49 -40.05
CA ASP A 734 74.64 -24.32 -39.95
C ASP A 734 74.07 -23.69 -41.24
N LEU A 735 74.82 -22.77 -41.88
CA LEU A 735 74.51 -22.20 -43.19
C LEU A 735 74.57 -23.22 -44.36
N ARG A 736 75.14 -24.41 -44.15
CA ARG A 736 75.09 -25.51 -45.13
C ARG A 736 73.72 -26.23 -45.18
N ASN A 737 72.79 -25.90 -44.28
CA ASN A 737 71.45 -26.50 -44.20
C ASN A 737 70.30 -25.48 -44.42
N VAL A 738 70.58 -24.30 -44.98
CA VAL A 738 69.63 -23.19 -45.18
C VAL A 738 69.95 -22.53 -46.53
N LEU A 739 69.16 -22.62 -47.62
CA LEU A 739 67.91 -23.34 -47.93
C LEU A 739 67.99 -23.91 -49.37
N THR A 740 66.97 -24.64 -49.82
CA THR A 740 66.57 -24.63 -51.26
C THR A 740 65.07 -24.36 -51.43
N ALA A 741 64.72 -23.59 -52.46
CA ALA A 741 63.34 -23.24 -52.81
C ALA A 741 62.46 -24.46 -53.14
N GLU A 742 63.09 -25.56 -53.59
CA GLU A 742 62.49 -26.87 -53.83
C GLU A 742 61.72 -27.41 -52.60
N THR A 743 62.15 -27.08 -51.38
CA THR A 743 61.44 -27.47 -50.13
C THR A 743 60.24 -26.56 -49.83
N VAL A 744 60.21 -25.34 -50.36
CA VAL A 744 59.09 -24.40 -50.19
C VAL A 744 57.98 -24.73 -51.18
N ASP A 745 58.31 -24.95 -52.46
CA ASP A 745 57.32 -25.34 -53.47
C ASP A 745 56.69 -26.71 -53.15
N THR A 746 57.48 -27.66 -52.63
CA THR A 746 56.96 -28.96 -52.15
C THR A 746 55.96 -28.75 -51.01
N LYS A 747 56.28 -27.93 -50.00
CA LYS A 747 55.38 -27.67 -48.86
C LYS A 747 54.12 -26.87 -49.24
N VAL A 748 54.20 -26.00 -50.24
CA VAL A 748 53.03 -25.30 -50.79
C VAL A 748 52.12 -26.28 -51.56
N SER A 749 52.71 -27.23 -52.29
CA SER A 749 51.94 -28.27 -53.01
C SER A 749 51.34 -29.33 -52.05
N GLU A 750 52.04 -29.70 -50.99
CA GLU A 750 51.53 -30.57 -49.90
C GLU A 750 50.33 -29.92 -49.21
N ALA A 751 50.47 -28.64 -48.78
CA ALA A 751 49.39 -27.91 -48.12
C ALA A 751 48.15 -27.74 -49.01
N LYS A 752 48.32 -27.57 -50.33
CA LYS A 752 47.22 -27.54 -51.29
C LYS A 752 46.50 -28.89 -51.40
N THR A 753 47.27 -29.98 -51.52
CA THR A 753 46.75 -31.34 -51.63
C THR A 753 46.00 -31.78 -50.35
N GLU A 754 46.51 -31.41 -49.17
CA GLU A 754 45.86 -31.68 -47.88
C GLU A 754 44.52 -30.95 -47.75
N LEU A 755 44.43 -29.72 -48.27
CA LEU A 755 43.22 -28.91 -48.25
C LEU A 755 42.16 -29.45 -49.23
N GLU A 756 42.56 -29.84 -50.44
CA GLU A 756 41.69 -30.48 -51.44
C GLU A 756 41.17 -31.85 -50.95
N GLY A 757 42.00 -32.62 -50.26
CA GLY A 757 41.59 -33.86 -49.58
C GLY A 757 40.52 -33.63 -48.51
N LYS A 758 40.72 -32.64 -47.62
CA LYS A 758 39.74 -32.27 -46.58
C LYS A 758 38.42 -31.75 -47.16
N ILE A 759 38.45 -31.00 -48.27
CA ILE A 759 37.25 -30.56 -48.98
C ILE A 759 36.48 -31.76 -49.57
N THR A 760 37.21 -32.76 -50.11
CA THR A 760 36.62 -33.98 -50.67
C THR A 760 36.03 -34.89 -49.59
N GLU A 761 36.69 -35.01 -48.44
CA GLU A 761 36.19 -35.74 -47.28
C GLU A 761 34.89 -35.12 -46.73
N VAL A 762 34.81 -33.79 -46.65
CA VAL A 762 33.60 -33.05 -46.25
C VAL A 762 32.46 -33.23 -47.28
N LYS A 763 32.75 -33.14 -48.59
CA LYS A 763 31.75 -33.41 -49.65
C LYS A 763 31.20 -34.84 -49.57
N THR A 764 32.08 -35.83 -49.39
CA THR A 764 31.68 -37.24 -49.27
C THR A 764 30.82 -37.50 -48.01
N GLN A 765 31.04 -36.75 -46.93
CA GLN A 765 30.20 -36.80 -45.73
C GLN A 765 28.84 -36.09 -45.92
N ALA A 766 28.78 -35.04 -46.75
CA ALA A 766 27.58 -34.26 -47.00
C ALA A 766 26.63 -34.87 -48.05
N GLU A 767 27.16 -35.46 -49.13
CA GLU A 767 26.38 -36.09 -50.21
C GLU A 767 25.61 -37.35 -49.74
N ALA A 768 25.88 -37.86 -48.53
CA ALA A 768 25.41 -39.17 -48.11
C ALA A 768 23.98 -39.22 -47.51
N LYS A 769 23.50 -38.19 -46.77
CA LYS A 769 22.28 -38.35 -45.94
C LYS A 769 21.39 -37.11 -45.76
N ALA A 770 20.10 -37.40 -45.65
CA ALA A 770 19.03 -36.46 -45.34
C ALA A 770 19.03 -36.02 -43.86
N ASP A 771 19.89 -35.06 -43.53
CA ASP A 771 19.46 -33.92 -42.73
C ASP A 771 19.79 -32.61 -43.47
N LYS A 772 19.01 -31.56 -43.21
CA LYS A 772 18.64 -30.57 -44.23
C LYS A 772 19.46 -29.28 -44.17
N ALA A 773 19.84 -28.80 -45.35
CA ALA A 773 19.98 -27.38 -45.76
C ALA A 773 20.92 -26.41 -45.01
N THR A 774 21.53 -26.76 -43.86
CA THR A 774 22.32 -25.79 -43.09
C THR A 774 23.82 -25.80 -43.42
N THR A 775 24.31 -26.87 -44.07
CA THR A 775 25.75 -27.20 -44.13
C THR A 775 26.45 -26.71 -45.41
N GLU A 776 26.01 -27.10 -46.61
CA GLU A 776 26.80 -26.82 -47.83
C GLU A 776 26.51 -25.49 -48.54
N GLY A 777 25.43 -24.77 -48.20
CA GLY A 777 25.31 -23.36 -48.59
C GLY A 777 26.49 -22.51 -48.06
N LYS A 778 27.01 -22.87 -46.88
CA LYS A 778 28.25 -22.30 -46.32
C LYS A 778 29.51 -22.76 -47.04
N LEU A 779 29.49 -23.95 -47.67
CA LEU A 779 30.61 -24.48 -48.44
C LEU A 779 30.81 -23.68 -49.72
N THR A 780 29.73 -23.35 -50.46
CA THR A 780 29.80 -22.52 -51.67
C THR A 780 30.23 -21.07 -51.37
N GLU A 781 29.84 -20.52 -50.20
CA GLU A 781 30.31 -19.20 -49.73
C GLU A 781 31.81 -19.20 -49.35
N LEU A 782 32.33 -20.32 -48.83
CA LEU A 782 33.75 -20.53 -48.54
C LEU A 782 34.58 -20.75 -49.82
N GLU A 783 34.10 -21.60 -50.75
CA GLU A 783 34.73 -21.84 -52.06
C GLU A 783 34.91 -20.53 -52.85
N THR A 784 34.03 -19.54 -52.69
CA THR A 784 34.11 -18.24 -53.37
C THR A 784 35.10 -17.26 -52.69
N LYS A 785 35.25 -17.32 -51.36
CA LYS A 785 36.19 -16.48 -50.59
C LYS A 785 37.63 -16.97 -50.65
N VAL A 786 37.86 -18.27 -50.78
CA VAL A 786 39.21 -18.85 -50.87
C VAL A 786 39.82 -18.64 -52.26
N ASN A 787 39.03 -18.81 -53.33
CA ASN A 787 39.54 -18.82 -54.71
C ASN A 787 39.79 -17.44 -55.36
N SER A 788 39.63 -16.31 -54.66
CA SER A 788 39.57 -14.97 -55.30
C SER A 788 40.66 -13.95 -54.91
N LYS A 789 41.57 -14.26 -53.96
CA LYS A 789 42.76 -13.40 -53.68
C LYS A 789 44.09 -14.13 -53.44
N ALA A 790 44.13 -15.43 -53.69
CA ALA A 790 45.40 -16.13 -53.97
C ALA A 790 45.80 -15.90 -55.43
N ASP A 791 46.06 -14.65 -55.82
CA ASP A 791 46.59 -14.29 -57.14
C ASP A 791 48.00 -13.70 -56.98
N THR A 792 48.99 -14.47 -57.39
CA THR A 792 50.41 -14.30 -57.07
C THR A 792 51.30 -14.12 -58.32
N THR A 793 50.75 -13.67 -59.45
CA THR A 793 51.50 -13.72 -60.74
C THR A 793 51.37 -12.48 -61.65
N SER A 794 51.67 -11.26 -61.17
CA SER A 794 51.66 -10.07 -62.04
C SER A 794 52.80 -9.03 -61.88
N LEU A 795 53.90 -9.35 -61.19
CA LEU A 795 55.11 -8.49 -61.18
C LEU A 795 56.47 -9.22 -61.31
N ALA A 796 56.48 -10.52 -61.58
CA ALA A 796 57.69 -11.26 -61.95
C ALA A 796 58.15 -11.02 -63.42
N THR A 797 57.44 -10.17 -64.16
CA THR A 797 57.60 -9.92 -65.61
C THR A 797 58.35 -8.63 -65.95
N LEU A 798 58.94 -7.94 -64.97
CA LEU A 798 59.75 -6.72 -65.17
C LEU A 798 61.25 -6.93 -64.89
N LEU A 799 61.79 -8.07 -65.32
CA LEU A 799 63.23 -8.21 -65.58
C LEU A 799 63.67 -7.15 -66.62
N PRO A 800 64.89 -6.62 -66.50
CA PRO A 800 65.96 -7.24 -67.29
C PRO A 800 66.96 -8.02 -66.45
N LYS A 801 67.24 -9.24 -66.92
CA LYS A 801 68.60 -9.77 -66.84
C LYS A 801 69.45 -8.93 -67.78
N ASP A 802 70.61 -8.46 -67.32
CA ASP A 802 71.91 -8.69 -67.96
C ASP A 802 73.02 -8.10 -67.07
N GLU A 803 74.22 -8.67 -67.17
CA GLU A 803 75.46 -8.26 -66.46
C GLU A 803 75.47 -8.33 -64.91
N ALA A 804 75.38 -9.54 -64.36
CA ALA A 804 75.95 -9.88 -63.04
C ALA A 804 76.27 -11.39 -62.88
N SER A 805 77.08 -11.94 -63.80
CA SER A 805 77.74 -13.23 -63.54
C SER A 805 79.03 -13.01 -62.76
N THR A 806 79.35 -13.96 -61.86
CA THR A 806 80.66 -14.16 -61.22
C THR A 806 81.24 -12.99 -60.43
N THR A 807 81.17 -13.12 -59.10
CA THR A 807 81.92 -12.30 -58.12
C THR A 807 81.40 -10.86 -58.00
N TYR A 808 81.57 -10.23 -56.83
CA TYR A 808 81.00 -8.91 -56.50
C TYR A 808 79.46 -8.88 -56.41
N LEU A 809 78.96 -9.49 -55.32
CA LEU A 809 78.10 -8.82 -54.32
C LEU A 809 76.90 -7.99 -54.80
N SER A 810 75.73 -8.25 -54.21
CA SER A 810 74.82 -7.12 -53.95
C SER A 810 75.59 -6.10 -53.09
N LYS A 811 75.47 -4.81 -53.42
CA LYS A 811 76.19 -3.71 -52.73
C LYS A 811 75.97 -3.69 -51.20
N ALA A 812 74.96 -4.40 -50.71
CA ALA A 812 74.67 -4.58 -49.29
C ALA A 812 75.62 -5.57 -48.57
N ASP A 813 76.33 -6.46 -49.28
CA ASP A 813 76.96 -7.65 -48.67
C ASP A 813 78.49 -7.62 -48.50
N ALA A 814 79.26 -6.66 -49.07
CA ALA A 814 80.64 -6.43 -48.58
C ALA A 814 81.32 -5.06 -48.80
N GLU A 815 80.90 -4.20 -49.73
CA GLU A 815 81.73 -3.04 -50.15
C GLU A 815 81.24 -1.64 -49.73
N THR A 816 80.51 -1.52 -48.61
CA THR A 816 80.45 -0.25 -47.85
C THR A 816 81.03 -0.28 -46.44
N THR A 817 81.35 -1.45 -45.86
CA THR A 817 82.06 -1.46 -44.55
C THR A 817 82.94 -2.66 -44.23
N TYR A 818 82.76 -3.85 -44.82
CA TYR A 818 83.71 -4.95 -44.62
C TYR A 818 84.97 -4.83 -45.49
N ALA A 819 85.65 -3.68 -45.35
CA ALA A 819 87.09 -3.67 -45.45
C ALA A 819 87.66 -2.78 -44.31
N LYS A 820 88.30 -3.35 -43.29
CA LYS A 820 88.91 -4.67 -43.27
C LYS A 820 88.48 -5.47 -42.05
N LYS A 821 88.79 -6.77 -42.14
CA LYS A 821 89.17 -7.58 -40.99
C LYS A 821 90.30 -6.91 -40.20
N SER A 822 90.67 -5.64 -40.36
CA SER A 822 91.95 -5.19 -39.89
C SER A 822 91.92 -3.75 -39.42
N GLU A 823 91.34 -3.48 -38.24
CA GLU A 823 92.09 -2.78 -37.16
C GLU A 823 91.78 -3.44 -35.80
N ILE A 824 91.86 -4.77 -35.90
CA ILE A 824 92.43 -5.69 -34.92
C ILE A 824 91.43 -6.25 -33.89
N PRO A 825 91.74 -7.40 -33.25
CA PRO A 825 90.81 -8.13 -32.40
C PRO A 825 90.81 -7.69 -30.93
N THR A 826 89.79 -8.20 -30.24
CA THR A 826 89.79 -8.65 -28.84
C THR A 826 90.14 -7.67 -27.73
N GLY A 827 89.18 -7.46 -26.84
CA GLY A 827 89.37 -6.84 -25.52
C GLY A 827 88.07 -6.15 -25.10
N GLY A 828 87.39 -6.67 -24.08
CA GLY A 828 86.09 -6.14 -23.63
C GLY A 828 86.18 -4.83 -22.83
N GLY A 829 85.01 -4.27 -22.49
CA GLY A 829 84.87 -3.02 -21.72
C GLY A 829 84.02 -1.99 -22.46
N GLY A 830 82.71 -2.03 -22.25
CA GLY A 830 81.72 -1.37 -23.11
C GLY A 830 81.63 0.15 -23.06
N GLY A 831 80.68 0.66 -23.83
CA GLY A 831 80.13 1.99 -23.63
C GLY A 831 78.80 2.28 -24.29
N ALA A 832 77.99 3.06 -23.59
CA ALA A 832 76.69 3.53 -24.02
C ALA A 832 76.77 4.95 -24.62
N THR A 833 76.10 5.13 -25.75
CA THR A 833 74.90 5.98 -25.77
C THR A 833 73.87 5.30 -26.69
N ALA A 834 72.63 5.17 -26.24
CA ALA A 834 71.51 6.12 -26.42
C ALA A 834 70.78 5.93 -27.76
N PRO A 835 70.10 4.78 -27.96
CA PRO A 835 69.36 4.48 -29.19
C PRO A 835 68.45 5.63 -29.61
N GLN A 836 68.64 6.14 -30.84
CA GLN A 836 67.75 7.09 -31.47
C GLN A 836 66.30 6.60 -31.49
N ALA A 837 65.37 7.47 -31.08
CA ALA A 837 63.96 7.16 -31.04
C ALA A 837 63.27 7.29 -32.42
N HIS A 838 62.25 6.48 -32.65
CA HIS A 838 61.53 6.33 -33.93
C HIS A 838 60.57 7.50 -34.26
N PHE A 839 61.05 8.75 -34.21
CA PHE A 839 60.29 9.94 -34.62
C PHE A 839 61.22 11.01 -35.22
N THR A 840 60.70 11.83 -36.12
CA THR A 840 61.45 12.97 -36.67
C THR A 840 61.25 14.20 -35.79
N VAL A 841 62.33 14.78 -35.25
CA VAL A 841 62.24 16.06 -34.52
C VAL A 841 62.14 17.22 -35.51
N VAL A 842 61.07 18.00 -35.40
CA VAL A 842 60.84 19.21 -36.19
C VAL A 842 60.91 20.41 -35.26
N SER A 843 62.01 21.15 -35.34
CA SER A 843 62.33 22.24 -34.42
C SER A 843 61.58 23.54 -34.70
N THR A 844 61.14 23.77 -35.95
CA THR A 844 60.21 24.84 -36.35
C THR A 844 59.37 24.37 -37.54
N ALA A 845 58.09 24.73 -37.59
CA ALA A 845 57.15 24.28 -38.61
C ALA A 845 56.40 25.47 -39.23
N THR A 846 56.80 25.90 -40.43
CA THR A 846 56.29 27.13 -41.07
C THR A 846 54.86 27.01 -41.62
N ASP A 847 54.44 25.85 -42.12
CA ASP A 847 53.03 25.51 -42.41
C ASP A 847 52.76 24.04 -42.07
N TRP A 848 51.80 23.79 -41.19
CA TRP A 848 51.45 22.45 -40.70
C TRP A 848 50.69 21.59 -41.73
N ASN A 849 50.24 22.20 -42.83
CA ASN A 849 49.66 21.49 -43.97
C ASN A 849 50.71 20.71 -44.78
N THR A 850 52.01 21.00 -44.60
CA THR A 850 53.11 20.31 -45.30
C THR A 850 53.43 18.92 -44.75
N PHE A 851 52.97 18.58 -43.54
CA PHE A 851 53.11 17.24 -42.98
C PHE A 851 52.07 16.30 -43.60
N THR A 852 52.37 15.86 -44.81
CA THR A 852 51.51 14.98 -45.63
C THR A 852 51.99 13.53 -45.66
N ASN A 853 53.21 13.23 -45.19
CA ASN A 853 53.75 11.86 -45.20
C ASN A 853 53.38 11.13 -43.91
N THR A 854 53.07 9.83 -44.02
CA THR A 854 52.80 8.98 -42.84
C THR A 854 54.03 8.91 -41.94
N GLY A 855 53.89 9.31 -40.68
CA GLY A 855 55.00 9.41 -39.75
C GLY A 855 54.63 10.01 -38.40
N VAL A 856 55.57 9.98 -37.46
CA VAL A 856 55.47 10.64 -36.16
C VAL A 856 56.54 11.72 -36.07
N TYR A 857 56.10 12.95 -35.83
CA TYR A 857 56.94 14.14 -35.77
C TYR A 857 56.88 14.72 -34.37
N GLN A 858 58.01 14.88 -33.69
CA GLN A 858 58.08 15.66 -32.46
C GLN A 858 58.18 17.14 -32.86
N ILE A 859 57.09 17.89 -32.71
CA ILE A 859 57.04 19.30 -33.15
C ILE A 859 57.16 20.21 -31.93
N LYS A 860 58.18 21.07 -31.96
CA LYS A 860 58.30 22.18 -31.02
C LYS A 860 57.46 23.36 -31.54
N VAL A 861 56.50 23.82 -30.76
CA VAL A 861 55.44 24.72 -31.23
C VAL A 861 55.90 26.18 -31.14
N ALA A 862 56.53 26.66 -32.22
CA ALA A 862 57.01 28.03 -32.37
C ALA A 862 56.28 28.76 -33.51
N GLY A 863 54.95 28.80 -33.45
CA GLY A 863 54.10 29.35 -34.52
C GLY A 863 54.10 28.52 -35.80
N GLY A 864 53.48 29.06 -36.85
CA GLY A 864 53.32 28.41 -38.15
C GLY A 864 51.92 28.58 -38.74
N ALA A 865 51.81 28.68 -40.06
CA ALA A 865 50.53 28.69 -40.75
C ALA A 865 49.78 27.36 -40.53
N ASN A 866 48.46 27.43 -40.42
CA ASN A 866 47.56 26.29 -40.25
C ASN A 866 47.84 25.37 -39.04
N ALA A 867 48.68 25.81 -38.08
CA ALA A 867 48.76 25.21 -36.76
C ALA A 867 47.39 25.25 -36.03
N PRO A 868 47.17 24.46 -34.97
CA PRO A 868 45.99 24.61 -34.14
C PRO A 868 45.91 26.05 -33.60
N ALA A 869 44.80 26.74 -33.87
CA ALA A 869 44.74 28.19 -33.69
C ALA A 869 44.69 28.59 -32.21
N GLN A 870 45.44 29.63 -31.84
CA GLN A 870 45.27 30.32 -30.56
C GLN A 870 44.05 31.25 -30.58
N THR A 871 43.41 31.40 -29.42
CA THR A 871 42.24 32.26 -29.11
C THR A 871 40.87 31.70 -29.53
N PRO A 872 39.76 31.97 -28.78
CA PRO A 872 39.53 33.12 -27.88
C PRO A 872 40.35 33.21 -26.58
N TRP A 873 40.82 32.08 -26.04
CA TRP A 873 41.29 32.00 -24.63
C TRP A 873 42.79 32.30 -24.37
N SER A 874 43.54 32.82 -25.34
CA SER A 874 44.94 33.27 -25.15
C SER A 874 45.90 32.25 -24.49
N VAL A 875 45.70 30.95 -24.74
CA VAL A 875 46.56 29.87 -24.20
C VAL A 875 47.66 29.53 -25.21
N THR A 876 48.90 29.37 -24.73
CA THR A 876 50.02 28.85 -25.53
C THR A 876 49.91 27.33 -25.65
N ILE A 877 49.85 26.83 -26.89
CA ILE A 877 49.77 25.38 -27.15
C ILE A 877 51.17 24.76 -26.93
N PRO A 878 51.32 23.75 -26.06
CA PRO A 878 52.63 23.19 -25.75
C PRO A 878 53.22 22.35 -26.89
N ASP A 879 54.54 22.15 -26.84
CA ASP A 879 55.25 21.10 -27.59
C ASP A 879 54.55 19.75 -27.49
N GLY A 880 54.67 18.93 -28.54
CA GLY A 880 53.99 17.65 -28.62
C GLY A 880 54.42 16.79 -29.80
N PHE A 881 53.68 15.71 -30.03
CA PHE A 881 53.90 14.78 -31.12
C PHE A 881 52.74 14.83 -32.12
N LEU A 882 53.05 15.17 -33.38
CA LEU A 882 52.13 15.07 -34.50
C LEU A 882 52.27 13.69 -35.14
N LYS A 883 51.22 12.87 -35.08
CA LYS A 883 51.07 11.67 -35.89
C LYS A 883 50.30 12.04 -37.16
N VAL A 884 50.90 11.74 -38.30
CA VAL A 884 50.28 11.87 -39.62
C VAL A 884 50.04 10.48 -40.20
N VAL A 885 48.87 10.26 -40.79
CA VAL A 885 48.60 9.06 -41.59
C VAL A 885 47.99 9.47 -42.92
N ASN A 886 48.69 9.14 -44.00
CA ASN A 886 48.26 9.41 -45.37
C ASN A 886 47.73 8.13 -46.00
N TYR A 887 46.47 8.19 -46.42
CA TYR A 887 45.77 7.12 -47.10
C TYR A 887 45.62 7.49 -48.58
N GLY A 888 46.33 6.76 -49.45
CA GLY A 888 46.23 6.95 -50.90
C GLY A 888 46.98 8.17 -51.44
N ASN A 889 48.29 8.29 -51.14
CA ASN A 889 49.22 9.21 -51.80
C ASN A 889 48.78 10.70 -51.81
N GLY A 890 48.14 11.16 -50.73
CA GLY A 890 47.74 12.54 -50.52
C GLY A 890 46.25 12.84 -50.80
N GLN A 891 45.45 11.83 -51.16
CA GLN A 891 44.00 12.01 -51.37
C GLN A 891 43.21 12.17 -50.06
N PHE A 892 43.63 11.47 -48.99
CA PHE A 892 43.07 11.66 -47.65
C PHE A 892 44.19 11.55 -46.60
N ILE A 893 44.28 12.54 -45.71
CA ILE A 893 45.37 12.64 -44.73
C ILE A 893 44.79 12.98 -43.36
N GLU A 894 45.10 12.18 -42.36
CA GLU A 894 44.73 12.44 -40.97
C GLU A 894 45.91 13.00 -40.18
N GLN A 895 45.63 13.95 -39.29
CA GLN A 895 46.61 14.56 -38.39
C GLN A 895 46.08 14.54 -36.95
N TYR A 896 46.79 13.85 -36.07
CA TYR A 896 46.56 13.83 -34.62
C TYR A 896 47.74 14.46 -33.91
N PHE A 897 47.53 15.58 -33.22
CA PHE A 897 48.54 16.26 -32.43
C PHE A 897 48.30 16.03 -30.94
N TYR A 898 49.22 15.31 -30.31
CA TYR A 898 49.23 15.00 -28.89
C TYR A 898 50.15 15.99 -28.18
N THR A 899 49.61 16.95 -27.43
CA THR A 899 50.40 17.92 -26.69
C THR A 899 50.92 17.32 -25.39
N ASN A 900 52.07 17.81 -24.90
CA ASN A 900 52.69 17.32 -23.67
C ASN A 900 51.85 17.57 -22.40
N ASN A 901 50.81 18.41 -22.43
CA ASN A 901 49.84 18.59 -21.33
C ASN A 901 48.66 17.59 -21.40
N GLY A 902 48.68 16.63 -22.33
CA GLY A 902 47.68 15.55 -22.45
C GLY A 902 46.43 15.90 -23.27
N GLU A 903 46.42 17.05 -23.95
CA GLU A 903 45.33 17.41 -24.86
C GLU A 903 45.58 16.82 -26.26
N VAL A 904 44.51 16.41 -26.94
CA VAL A 904 44.61 15.84 -28.30
C VAL A 904 43.82 16.70 -29.27
N TYR A 905 44.48 17.13 -30.34
CA TYR A 905 43.87 17.89 -31.43
C TYR A 905 43.86 17.02 -32.68
N TYR A 906 42.76 17.05 -33.42
CA TYR A 906 42.58 16.26 -34.64
C TYR A 906 42.09 17.13 -35.80
N ARG A 907 42.54 16.81 -37.01
CA ARG A 907 41.95 17.25 -38.27
C ARG A 907 42.28 16.26 -39.39
N PHE A 908 41.64 16.46 -40.54
CA PHE A 908 41.97 15.74 -41.76
C PHE A 908 41.95 16.64 -43.01
N TYR A 909 42.63 16.19 -44.05
CA TYR A 909 42.57 16.70 -45.42
C TYR A 909 41.56 15.87 -46.22
N GLY A 910 40.60 16.55 -46.83
CA GLY A 910 39.70 15.95 -47.82
C GLY A 910 39.62 16.88 -49.03
N THR A 911 39.96 16.38 -50.20
CA THR A 911 40.19 17.17 -51.42
C THR A 911 39.04 18.15 -51.68
N PRO A 912 39.29 19.47 -51.88
CA PRO A 912 40.59 20.10 -52.13
C PRO A 912 41.20 20.85 -50.93
N ARG A 913 40.75 20.64 -49.67
CA ARG A 913 41.24 21.46 -48.54
C ARG A 913 41.29 20.77 -47.18
N TRP A 914 42.17 21.28 -46.32
CA TRP A 914 42.22 20.92 -44.90
C TRP A 914 40.96 21.37 -44.17
N ARG A 915 40.50 20.54 -43.24
CA ARG A 915 39.48 20.90 -42.25
C ARG A 915 40.13 21.57 -41.04
N SER A 916 39.36 22.40 -40.34
CA SER A 916 39.80 23.08 -39.13
C SER A 916 40.15 22.09 -38.02
N TRP A 917 41.08 22.47 -37.14
CA TRP A 917 41.43 21.68 -35.95
C TRP A 917 40.27 21.60 -34.97
N GLY A 918 39.95 20.39 -34.52
CA GLY A 918 39.05 20.12 -33.40
C GLY A 918 39.82 19.57 -32.19
N ARG A 919 39.47 20.01 -30.98
CA ARG A 919 39.98 19.42 -29.74
C ARG A 919 39.16 18.19 -29.37
N VAL A 920 39.81 17.06 -29.16
CA VAL A 920 39.18 15.81 -28.72
C VAL A 920 39.17 15.79 -27.19
N GLN A 921 37.98 15.88 -26.60
CA GLN A 921 37.81 15.92 -25.14
C GLN A 921 36.96 14.72 -24.71
N THR A 922 37.62 13.64 -24.26
CA THR A 922 36.95 12.42 -23.80
C THR A 922 37.46 11.98 -22.43
N SER A 923 36.52 11.75 -21.52
CA SER A 923 36.73 11.37 -20.13
C SER A 923 36.98 9.88 -19.94
N LEU A 924 37.87 9.55 -18.99
CA LEU A 924 37.96 8.30 -18.21
C LEU A 924 38.29 6.98 -18.93
N ASN A 925 39.29 6.30 -18.37
CA ASN A 925 39.51 4.84 -18.31
C ASN A 925 39.80 4.09 -19.62
N GLY A 926 41.10 3.84 -19.85
CA GLY A 926 41.59 2.93 -20.89
C GLY A 926 43.06 2.53 -20.69
N THR A 927 43.38 1.76 -19.64
CA THR A 927 44.76 1.34 -19.35
C THR A 927 45.21 0.21 -20.28
N VAL A 928 46.33 0.40 -20.99
CA VAL A 928 47.08 -0.72 -21.58
C VAL A 928 47.92 -1.35 -20.47
N ARG A 929 47.68 -2.63 -20.15
CA ARG A 929 48.50 -3.44 -19.23
C ARG A 929 49.13 -4.61 -19.98
N LEU A 930 50.41 -4.86 -19.74
CA LEU A 930 51.09 -6.11 -20.10
C LEU A 930 51.32 -6.92 -18.82
N TYR A 931 51.07 -8.24 -18.89
CA TYR A 931 51.06 -9.15 -17.74
C TYR A 931 52.33 -10.00 -17.69
N GLY A 932 52.82 -10.32 -16.48
CA GLY A 932 53.81 -11.37 -16.29
C GLY A 932 54.33 -11.51 -14.86
N GLY A 933 53.93 -12.58 -14.15
CA GLY A 933 54.75 -13.18 -13.09
C GLY A 933 54.33 -12.98 -11.62
N LYS A 934 53.56 -13.94 -11.10
CA LYS A 934 53.39 -14.36 -9.69
C LYS A 934 52.78 -13.39 -8.65
N GLU A 935 51.73 -13.92 -8.02
CA GLU A 935 51.21 -13.48 -6.72
C GLU A 935 52.22 -13.71 -5.59
N LEU A 936 52.17 -12.87 -4.55
CA LEU A 936 51.92 -13.26 -3.16
C LEU A 936 51.65 -12.00 -2.32
N ARG A 937 50.56 -12.01 -1.53
CA ARG A 937 50.39 -11.11 -0.35
C ARG A 937 51.18 -11.73 0.82
N PRO A 938 51.52 -11.03 1.93
CA PRO A 938 50.99 -9.73 2.37
C PRO A 938 52.00 -8.72 2.99
N GLN A 939 51.76 -7.41 2.78
CA GLN A 939 51.52 -6.42 3.84
C GLN A 939 50.98 -5.11 3.25
#